data_AF-A0A0P0N192-F1
#
_entry.id   AF-A0A0P0N192-F1
#
_cell.length_a   1.000
_cell.length_b   1.000
_cell.length_c   1.000
_cell.angle_alpha   90.00
_cell.angle_beta   90.00
_cell.angle_gamma   90.00
#
_symmetry.space_group_name_H-M   'P 1'
#
loop_
_entity.id
_entity.type
_entity.pdbx_description
1 polymer ?
#
loop_
_entity_poly.entity_id
_entity_poly.type
_entity_poly.pdbx_seq_one_letter_code
_entity_poly.pdbx_strand_id
1 'polypeptide(L)'
;MKGVARLNTARASFLALAFALVALLSIASISYTLYKNVEVLSIRVTNIEEANKYLNNSMGEVFWKLEEMTTHIKKIDEKLAELENNIYNVNEDMRASIEEVKNSLEAALAGISKQVYRLAETITAMRNQVEVLQEKVIELENSDRVSSERINNIYQKLSELERQITDLAKRLDNLEQEVARLEEQAGENAGKITDLENQLSVIQSLLSSLEQAVATLQNVAKDLVERVEALESANATITGGGSTTTAVANETTTKMFKWLILVYMAADNNLEHYAIKDINEMEEVGSTSDVAVVVLVDRARGFDDSNGGWTGTRVYLVTRDNDPDTIGSRLLFDLGEQSTNDPRLLRWFVENMTAMFPAEHILLILWNHGAGILGGFAVDMDSSLGNKTMDVVEIANALRGLDIDIIGFDACLMGGYEVAYYLQSVGKVMVASADTEPVEGWPYKDILGYIAANPDADVAEVAARIVQLYGESLTEYNMPATLIALNLTSLQSVNEAIAALSYHTYTPEDVWALARAMDAAVMYPLSDQYMLFLMGVAQYGYIDLYNALAIAEQLATQYTRGVIEQLMGVLENAVIASYVGTESPEVLGLSAIGRESLYSMTAELYNKTLWEALATPWSSLVDKVDTILLQDHEPPRASANVVETPEGMEVNVKVESQDVSNLYLEIRDSRDNATLSIVLLAPSTGIEIGDEYIPVWLNGSESSYVWSGAVYQLVFSGTVYPSTVVIDTATGLGIVPGIYRGGPLDYAVPAVMFFNLSTGEPLYVVDAENALLVELTETSEFLPLLLTPMGWSHTSGFLPVEGLRLEQVAPSDLGAGLDVYLVAVDLAGNFAEELLYSTT
;
A
#
# COMPACT_ATOMS: atom_id res chain seq x y z
N MET A 1 -181.36 51.36 51.93
CA MET A 1 -179.95 51.17 51.48
C MET A 1 -179.42 49.82 52.00
N LYS A 2 -179.54 48.71 51.25
CA LYS A 2 -178.96 47.39 51.65
C LYS A 2 -178.30 46.57 50.52
N GLY A 3 -178.36 47.02 49.25
CA GLY A 3 -177.85 46.24 48.10
C GLY A 3 -176.34 46.31 47.86
N VAL A 4 -175.68 47.42 48.21
CA VAL A 4 -174.29 47.71 47.79
C VAL A 4 -173.25 46.77 48.42
N ALA A 5 -173.51 46.24 49.62
CA ALA A 5 -172.53 45.46 50.37
C ALA A 5 -172.18 44.07 49.78
N ARG A 6 -173.01 43.50 48.90
CA ARG A 6 -172.82 42.12 48.39
C ARG A 6 -171.97 42.01 47.12
N LEU A 7 -171.67 43.10 46.42
CA LEU A 7 -170.94 43.03 45.15
C LEU A 7 -169.41 42.97 45.33
N ASN A 8 -168.88 43.52 46.42
CA ASN A 8 -167.44 43.67 46.61
C ASN A 8 -166.74 42.38 47.05
N THR A 9 -167.41 41.49 47.80
CA THR A 9 -166.83 40.22 48.27
C THR A 9 -166.54 39.24 47.13
N ALA A 10 -167.42 39.15 46.13
CA ALA A 10 -167.23 38.23 45.00
C ALA A 10 -165.98 38.56 44.15
N ARG A 11 -165.65 39.85 43.97
CA ARG A 11 -164.44 40.27 43.24
C ARG A 11 -163.16 39.91 44.00
N ALA A 12 -163.15 40.01 45.32
CA ALA A 12 -161.97 39.67 46.14
C ALA A 12 -161.58 38.18 46.01
N SER A 13 -162.57 37.28 46.06
CA SER A 13 -162.34 35.83 45.93
C SER A 13 -161.76 35.42 44.58
N PHE A 14 -162.18 36.06 43.49
CA PHE A 14 -161.70 35.72 42.15
C PHE A 14 -160.26 36.19 41.90
N LEU A 15 -159.88 37.38 42.42
CA LEU A 15 -158.48 37.82 42.41
C LEU A 15 -157.59 36.88 43.23
N ALA A 16 -158.01 36.48 44.43
CA ALA A 16 -157.22 35.60 45.30
C ALA A 16 -156.90 34.25 44.62
N LEU A 17 -157.86 33.66 43.90
CA LEU A 17 -157.64 32.40 43.18
C LEU A 17 -156.66 32.56 42.00
N ALA A 18 -156.74 33.68 41.27
CA ALA A 18 -155.82 33.97 40.18
C ALA A 18 -154.37 34.19 40.68
N PHE A 19 -154.20 34.94 41.79
CA PHE A 19 -152.88 35.12 42.42
C PHE A 19 -152.29 33.79 42.92
N ALA A 20 -153.10 32.90 43.49
CA ALA A 20 -152.64 31.58 43.93
C ALA A 20 -152.16 30.70 42.76
N LEU A 21 -152.88 30.72 41.62
CA LEU A 21 -152.49 29.94 40.44
C LEU A 21 -151.20 30.48 39.79
N VAL A 22 -151.05 31.81 39.71
CA VAL A 22 -149.80 32.44 39.24
C VAL A 22 -148.64 32.08 40.16
N ALA A 23 -148.81 32.16 41.48
CA ALA A 23 -147.77 31.79 42.45
C ALA A 23 -147.33 30.32 42.31
N LEU A 24 -148.27 29.38 42.12
CA LEU A 24 -147.94 27.97 41.89
C LEU A 24 -147.16 27.74 40.60
N LEU A 25 -147.51 28.44 39.50
CA LEU A 25 -146.78 28.36 38.24
C LEU A 25 -145.38 28.99 38.34
N SER A 26 -145.23 30.10 39.08
CA SER A 26 -143.93 30.68 39.40
C SER A 26 -143.05 29.73 40.23
N ILE A 27 -143.62 29.08 41.26
CA ILE A 27 -142.90 28.09 42.08
C ILE A 27 -142.45 26.90 41.22
N ALA A 28 -143.33 26.34 40.38
CA ALA A 28 -142.96 25.24 39.49
C ALA A 28 -141.83 25.60 38.50
N SER A 29 -141.88 26.81 37.93
CA SER A 29 -140.82 27.33 37.03
C SER A 29 -139.48 27.52 37.77
N ILE A 30 -139.52 28.08 38.99
CA ILE A 30 -138.35 28.21 39.85
C ILE A 30 -137.77 26.83 40.21
N SER A 31 -138.61 25.86 40.61
CA SER A 31 -138.17 24.51 40.95
C SER A 31 -137.55 23.78 39.75
N TYR A 32 -138.10 23.91 38.55
CA TYR A 32 -137.53 23.32 37.33
C TYR A 32 -136.18 23.98 36.96
N THR A 33 -136.08 25.30 37.09
CA THR A 33 -134.82 26.04 36.89
C THR A 33 -133.76 25.63 37.93
N LEU A 34 -134.16 25.46 39.18
CA LEU A 34 -133.29 25.00 40.27
C LEU A 34 -132.80 23.57 40.01
N TYR A 35 -133.69 22.66 39.58
CA TYR A 35 -133.32 21.30 39.18
C TYR A 35 -132.28 21.31 38.05
N LYS A 36 -132.52 22.08 36.98
CA LYS A 36 -131.58 22.18 35.84
C LYS A 36 -130.23 22.77 36.25
N ASN A 37 -130.21 23.73 37.18
CA ASN A 37 -128.96 24.26 37.74
C ASN A 37 -128.22 23.22 38.59
N VAL A 38 -128.93 22.41 39.39
CA VAL A 38 -128.33 21.31 40.18
C VAL A 38 -127.78 20.20 39.27
N GLU A 39 -128.48 19.87 38.18
CA GLU A 39 -128.02 18.89 37.18
C GLU A 39 -126.74 19.36 36.48
N VAL A 40 -126.66 20.63 36.06
CA VAL A 40 -125.44 21.24 35.49
C VAL A 40 -124.31 21.34 36.52
N LEU A 41 -124.61 21.63 37.79
CA LEU A 41 -123.62 21.63 38.87
C LEU A 41 -123.07 20.22 39.14
N SER A 42 -123.93 19.20 39.14
CA SER A 42 -123.53 17.80 39.31
C SER A 42 -122.51 17.37 38.24
N ILE A 43 -122.82 17.64 36.96
CA ILE A 43 -121.91 17.37 35.84
C ILE A 43 -120.58 18.13 36.00
N ARG A 44 -120.61 19.39 36.45
CA ARG A 44 -119.39 20.16 36.72
C ARG A 44 -118.56 19.58 37.86
N VAL A 45 -119.18 19.07 38.93
CA VAL A 45 -118.49 18.41 40.03
C VAL A 45 -117.82 17.12 39.54
N THR A 46 -118.52 16.26 38.81
CA THR A 46 -117.95 15.04 38.23
C THR A 46 -116.76 15.34 37.30
N ASN A 47 -116.86 16.35 36.44
CA ASN A 47 -115.74 16.77 35.58
C ASN A 47 -114.53 17.29 36.40
N ILE A 48 -114.76 17.92 37.54
CA ILE A 48 -113.69 18.37 38.46
C ILE A 48 -113.07 17.18 39.21
N GLU A 49 -113.87 16.18 39.60
CA GLU A 49 -113.38 14.94 40.21
C GLU A 49 -112.52 14.13 39.24
N GLU A 50 -112.92 14.00 37.96
CA GLU A 50 -112.10 13.40 36.92
C GLU A 50 -110.82 14.21 36.65
N ALA A 51 -110.91 15.54 36.53
CA ALA A 51 -109.74 16.40 36.34
C ALA A 51 -108.74 16.28 37.50
N ASN A 52 -109.22 16.25 38.75
CA ASN A 52 -108.38 16.02 39.92
C ASN A 52 -107.74 14.63 39.91
N LYS A 53 -108.45 13.59 39.44
CA LYS A 53 -107.90 12.23 39.29
C LYS A 53 -106.78 12.19 38.25
N TYR A 54 -106.94 12.85 37.11
CA TYR A 54 -105.87 13.01 36.12
C TYR A 54 -104.68 13.78 36.70
N LEU A 55 -104.93 14.93 37.36
CA LEU A 55 -103.87 15.75 37.96
C LEU A 55 -103.05 14.96 38.99
N ASN A 56 -103.72 14.19 39.85
CA ASN A 56 -103.08 13.38 40.89
C ASN A 56 -102.26 12.21 40.31
N ASN A 57 -102.73 11.60 39.22
CA ASN A 57 -101.95 10.60 38.47
C ASN A 57 -100.69 11.22 37.84
N SER A 58 -100.82 12.37 37.17
CA SER A 58 -99.68 13.09 36.58
C SER A 58 -98.68 13.58 37.63
N MET A 59 -99.15 14.02 38.81
CA MET A 59 -98.28 14.28 39.95
C MET A 59 -97.53 13.03 40.40
N GLY A 60 -98.18 11.87 40.45
CA GLY A 60 -97.56 10.58 40.75
C GLY A 60 -96.42 10.22 39.79
N GLU A 61 -96.62 10.39 38.47
CA GLU A 61 -95.56 10.20 37.47
C GLU A 61 -94.39 11.18 37.64
N VAL A 62 -94.66 12.43 38.00
CA VAL A 62 -93.63 13.44 38.27
C VAL A 62 -92.83 13.09 39.53
N PHE A 63 -93.49 12.65 40.61
CA PHE A 63 -92.80 12.19 41.82
C PHE A 63 -91.91 10.97 41.54
N TRP A 64 -92.40 9.98 40.78
CA TRP A 64 -91.60 8.81 40.42
C TRP A 64 -90.37 9.17 39.57
N LYS A 65 -90.52 10.07 38.59
CA LYS A 65 -89.39 10.59 37.80
C LYS A 65 -88.39 11.40 38.64
N LEU A 66 -88.86 12.15 39.65
CA LEU A 66 -87.98 12.84 40.59
C LEU A 66 -87.20 11.88 41.49
N GLU A 67 -87.81 10.76 41.90
CA GLU A 67 -87.15 9.69 42.67
C GLU A 67 -86.12 8.93 41.82
N GLU A 68 -86.43 8.64 40.55
CA GLU A 68 -85.51 8.11 39.56
C GLU A 68 -84.33 9.06 39.31
N MET A 69 -84.59 10.36 39.08
CA MET A 69 -83.54 11.38 38.91
C MET A 69 -82.66 11.50 40.16
N THR A 70 -83.25 11.47 41.36
CA THR A 70 -82.50 11.49 42.64
C THR A 70 -81.60 10.26 42.77
N THR A 71 -82.04 9.11 42.27
CA THR A 71 -81.25 7.87 42.23
C THR A 71 -80.10 7.94 41.21
N HIS A 72 -80.32 8.59 40.06
CA HIS A 72 -79.27 8.82 39.07
C HIS A 72 -78.22 9.85 39.53
N ILE A 73 -78.63 10.92 40.23
CA ILE A 73 -77.71 11.90 40.82
C ILE A 73 -76.75 11.22 41.81
N LYS A 74 -77.26 10.39 42.74
CA LYS A 74 -76.40 9.65 43.68
C LYS A 74 -75.36 8.77 42.99
N LYS A 75 -75.73 8.08 41.89
CA LYS A 75 -74.79 7.27 41.09
C LYS A 75 -73.76 8.09 40.31
N ILE A 76 -74.04 9.37 40.06
CA ILE A 76 -73.08 10.32 39.49
C ILE A 76 -72.13 10.80 40.60
N ASP A 77 -72.66 11.14 41.78
CA ASP A 77 -71.85 11.53 42.95
C ASP A 77 -70.88 10.40 43.37
N GLU A 78 -71.36 9.16 43.44
CA GLU A 78 -70.56 7.96 43.70
C GLU A 78 -69.41 7.78 42.69
N LYS A 79 -69.68 8.02 41.40
CA LYS A 79 -68.68 7.93 40.32
C LYS A 79 -67.72 9.12 40.28
N LEU A 80 -68.14 10.30 40.71
CA LEU A 80 -67.27 11.45 40.85
C LEU A 80 -66.25 11.20 41.96
N ALA A 81 -66.68 10.68 43.11
CA ALA A 81 -65.77 10.31 44.20
C ALA A 81 -64.79 9.19 43.79
N GLU A 82 -65.23 8.19 43.02
CA GLU A 82 -64.36 7.16 42.43
C GLU A 82 -63.32 7.78 41.48
N LEU A 83 -63.75 8.69 40.60
CA LEU A 83 -62.87 9.37 39.65
C LEU A 83 -61.86 10.30 40.33
N GLU A 84 -62.27 11.06 41.35
CA GLU A 84 -61.39 11.91 42.16
C GLU A 84 -60.30 11.08 42.86
N ASN A 85 -60.66 9.93 43.43
CA ASN A 85 -59.72 9.01 44.05
C ASN A 85 -58.74 8.40 43.03
N ASN A 86 -59.22 8.04 41.82
CA ASN A 86 -58.36 7.52 40.76
C ASN A 86 -57.40 8.59 40.21
N ILE A 87 -57.85 9.84 40.06
CA ILE A 87 -56.99 10.98 39.68
C ILE A 87 -55.92 11.24 40.76
N TYR A 88 -56.29 11.15 42.04
CA TYR A 88 -55.35 11.28 43.15
C TYR A 88 -54.25 10.22 43.10
N ASN A 89 -54.62 8.94 42.97
CA ASN A 89 -53.66 7.83 42.91
C ASN A 89 -52.69 7.97 41.73
N VAL A 90 -53.21 8.22 40.51
CA VAL A 90 -52.38 8.40 39.30
C VAL A 90 -51.41 9.58 39.45
N ASN A 91 -51.82 10.65 40.14
CA ASN A 91 -50.95 11.79 40.40
C ASN A 91 -49.81 11.46 41.40
N GLU A 92 -50.07 10.64 42.42
CA GLU A 92 -49.02 10.20 43.35
C GLU A 92 -48.09 9.14 42.73
N ASP A 93 -48.62 8.19 41.95
CA ASP A 93 -47.82 7.19 41.20
C ASP A 93 -46.89 7.88 40.19
N MET A 94 -47.38 8.90 39.49
CA MET A 94 -46.59 9.71 38.56
C MET A 94 -45.51 10.53 39.30
N ARG A 95 -45.81 11.07 40.49
CA ARG A 95 -44.81 11.76 41.34
C ARG A 95 -43.70 10.81 41.79
N ALA A 96 -44.05 9.61 42.25
CA ALA A 96 -43.07 8.59 42.64
C ALA A 96 -42.16 8.19 41.47
N SER A 97 -42.76 7.94 40.29
CA SER A 97 -42.03 7.59 39.07
C SER A 97 -41.07 8.71 38.61
N ILE A 98 -41.49 9.97 38.68
CA ILE A 98 -40.64 11.13 38.34
C ILE A 98 -39.45 11.24 39.30
N GLU A 99 -39.67 11.06 40.60
CA GLU A 99 -38.60 11.15 41.60
C GLU A 99 -37.62 9.97 41.51
N GLU A 100 -38.08 8.76 41.16
CA GLU A 100 -37.21 7.61 40.87
C GLU A 100 -36.32 7.86 39.65
N VAL A 101 -36.89 8.32 38.53
CA VAL A 101 -36.13 8.66 37.32
C VAL A 101 -35.12 9.78 37.59
N LYS A 102 -35.52 10.83 38.32
CA LYS A 102 -34.64 11.92 38.74
C LYS A 102 -33.45 11.41 39.56
N ASN A 103 -33.69 10.58 40.58
CA ASN A 103 -32.62 10.04 41.43
C ASN A 103 -31.67 9.12 40.65
N SER A 104 -32.18 8.36 39.68
CA SER A 104 -31.37 7.56 38.75
C SER A 104 -30.47 8.43 37.87
N LEU A 105 -31.00 9.52 37.30
CA LEU A 105 -30.24 10.49 36.50
C LEU A 105 -29.18 11.23 37.33
N GLU A 106 -29.49 11.65 38.55
CA GLU A 106 -28.52 12.28 39.47
C GLU A 106 -27.36 11.32 39.81
N ALA A 107 -27.66 10.02 40.03
CA ALA A 107 -26.64 9.00 40.27
C ALA A 107 -25.77 8.73 39.03
N ALA A 108 -26.37 8.65 37.83
CA ALA A 108 -25.65 8.47 36.58
C ALA A 108 -24.72 9.66 36.27
N LEU A 109 -25.19 10.89 36.45
CA LEU A 109 -24.41 12.11 36.27
C LEU A 109 -23.21 12.18 37.23
N ALA A 110 -23.39 11.76 38.48
CA ALA A 110 -22.29 11.65 39.44
C ALA A 110 -21.26 10.57 39.04
N GLY A 111 -21.70 9.48 38.41
CA GLY A 111 -20.84 8.46 37.82
C GLY A 111 -19.99 9.00 36.68
N ILE A 112 -20.61 9.66 35.70
CA ILE A 112 -19.96 10.28 34.54
C ILE A 112 -18.97 11.35 34.99
N SER A 113 -19.36 12.24 35.91
CA SER A 113 -18.47 13.27 36.47
C SER A 113 -17.20 12.65 37.08
N LYS A 114 -17.33 11.52 37.79
CA LYS A 114 -16.19 10.79 38.37
C LYS A 114 -15.31 10.12 37.31
N GLN A 115 -15.85 9.73 36.16
CA GLN A 115 -15.04 9.26 35.02
C GLN A 115 -14.26 10.42 34.38
N VAL A 116 -14.92 11.57 34.15
CA VAL A 116 -14.27 12.78 33.61
C VAL A 116 -13.11 13.26 34.50
N TYR A 117 -13.28 13.27 35.82
CA TYR A 117 -12.19 13.63 36.74
C TYR A 117 -10.98 12.68 36.62
N ARG A 118 -11.21 11.36 36.51
CA ARG A 118 -10.14 10.38 36.31
C ARG A 118 -9.44 10.54 34.96
N LEU A 119 -10.19 10.82 33.90
CA LEU A 119 -9.61 11.07 32.58
C LEU A 119 -8.71 12.32 32.59
N ALA A 120 -9.12 13.39 33.30
CA ALA A 120 -8.28 14.57 33.49
C ALA A 120 -7.01 14.28 34.32
N GLU A 121 -7.09 13.41 35.33
CA GLU A 121 -5.90 12.91 36.07
C GLU A 121 -4.94 12.14 35.14
N THR A 122 -5.47 11.24 34.29
CA THR A 122 -4.67 10.48 33.29
C THR A 122 -4.03 11.40 32.26
N ILE A 123 -4.77 12.34 31.66
CA ILE A 123 -4.24 13.30 30.68
C ILE A 123 -3.12 14.16 31.29
N THR A 124 -3.28 14.56 32.56
CA THR A 124 -2.24 15.30 33.29
C THR A 124 -0.99 14.43 33.51
N ALA A 125 -1.15 13.14 33.81
CA ALA A 125 -0.02 12.22 33.94
C ALA A 125 0.70 11.98 32.60
N MET A 126 -0.04 11.74 31.52
CA MET A 126 0.51 11.56 30.16
C MET A 126 1.28 12.81 29.70
N ARG A 127 0.72 14.00 29.90
CA ARG A 127 1.41 15.28 29.61
C ARG A 127 2.77 15.37 30.31
N ASN A 128 2.83 15.04 31.61
CA ASN A 128 4.07 15.06 32.37
C ASN A 128 5.09 14.01 31.85
N GLN A 129 4.63 12.91 31.25
CA GLN A 129 5.50 11.94 30.59
C GLN A 129 6.03 12.47 29.25
N VAL A 130 5.20 13.16 28.45
CA VAL A 130 5.63 13.82 27.21
C VAL A 130 6.68 14.90 27.48
N GLU A 131 6.48 15.75 28.50
CA GLU A 131 7.47 16.77 28.89
C GLU A 131 8.83 16.13 29.28
N VAL A 132 8.83 14.96 29.94
CA VAL A 132 10.07 14.19 30.25
C VAL A 132 10.67 13.47 29.03
N LEU A 133 9.85 13.09 28.04
CA LEU A 133 10.35 12.51 26.78
C LEU A 133 10.99 13.60 25.90
N GLN A 134 10.43 14.81 25.87
CA GLN A 134 11.00 15.96 25.17
C GLN A 134 12.39 16.34 25.72
N GLU A 135 12.59 16.34 27.04
CA GLU A 135 13.92 16.54 27.64
C GLU A 135 14.94 15.48 27.17
N LYS A 136 14.52 14.20 27.02
CA LYS A 136 15.39 13.12 26.52
C LYS A 136 15.71 13.23 25.04
N VAL A 137 14.77 13.66 24.21
CA VAL A 137 15.03 13.90 22.78
C VAL A 137 16.12 14.95 22.63
N ILE A 138 16.05 16.05 23.40
CA ILE A 138 17.08 17.10 23.42
C ILE A 138 18.44 16.57 23.91
N GLU A 139 18.48 15.63 24.86
CA GLU A 139 19.73 14.95 25.25
C GLU A 139 20.29 14.07 24.12
N LEU A 140 19.43 13.36 23.37
CA LEU A 140 19.83 12.51 22.24
C LEU A 140 20.34 13.34 21.05
N GLU A 141 19.64 14.40 20.65
CA GLU A 141 20.06 15.35 19.61
C GLU A 141 21.46 15.93 19.90
N ASN A 142 21.73 16.27 21.17
CA ASN A 142 23.04 16.77 21.59
C ASN A 142 24.11 15.68 21.60
N SER A 143 23.75 14.42 21.82
CA SER A 143 24.66 13.28 21.69
C SER A 143 24.98 13.00 20.22
N ASP A 144 23.97 13.00 19.35
CA ASP A 144 24.16 12.78 17.91
C ASP A 144 25.05 13.85 17.28
N ARG A 145 24.78 15.14 17.54
CA ARG A 145 25.64 16.23 17.03
C ARG A 145 27.12 16.03 17.42
N VAL A 146 27.39 15.49 18.61
CA VAL A 146 28.74 15.16 19.07
C VAL A 146 29.30 13.88 18.42
N SER A 147 28.46 12.92 18.03
CA SER A 147 28.85 11.77 17.17
C SER A 147 29.18 12.24 15.75
N SER A 148 28.33 13.06 15.14
CA SER A 148 28.54 13.69 13.82
C SER A 148 29.83 14.52 13.77
N GLU A 149 30.16 15.29 14.82
CA GLU A 149 31.46 15.97 14.94
C GLU A 149 32.66 15.00 14.96
N ARG A 150 32.51 13.80 15.53
CA ARG A 150 33.56 12.75 15.56
C ARG A 150 33.69 12.03 14.23
N ILE A 151 32.58 11.70 13.59
CA ILE A 151 32.53 11.04 12.27
C ILE A 151 33.23 11.94 11.23
N ASN A 152 32.90 13.23 11.19
CA ASN A 152 33.61 14.21 10.36
C ASN A 152 35.12 14.26 10.65
N ASN A 153 35.53 14.11 11.91
CA ASN A 153 36.94 14.03 12.29
C ASN A 153 37.64 12.72 11.90
N ILE A 154 36.88 11.64 11.64
CA ILE A 154 37.38 10.36 11.13
C ILE A 154 37.55 10.42 9.61
N TYR A 155 36.56 10.93 8.85
CA TYR A 155 36.69 11.13 7.40
C TYR A 155 37.90 12.00 7.04
N GLN A 156 38.13 13.10 7.76
CA GLN A 156 39.31 13.96 7.56
C GLN A 156 40.65 13.25 7.85
N LYS A 157 40.67 12.18 8.64
CA LYS A 157 41.86 11.33 8.86
C LYS A 157 42.01 10.25 7.80
N LEU A 158 40.91 9.66 7.33
CA LEU A 158 40.90 8.67 6.25
C LEU A 158 41.44 9.28 4.96
N SER A 159 40.97 10.47 4.57
CA SER A 159 41.46 11.17 3.38
C SER A 159 42.96 11.51 3.42
N GLU A 160 43.49 11.87 4.59
CA GLU A 160 44.95 12.04 4.75
C GLU A 160 45.70 10.70 4.73
N LEU A 161 45.09 9.60 5.14
CA LEU A 161 45.66 8.24 5.05
C LEU A 161 45.69 7.74 3.59
N GLU A 162 44.60 7.90 2.83
CA GLU A 162 44.51 7.65 1.38
C GLU A 162 45.59 8.41 0.61
N ARG A 163 45.79 9.68 0.96
CA ARG A 163 46.83 10.54 0.37
C ARG A 163 48.25 10.02 0.68
N GLN A 164 48.46 9.40 1.84
CA GLN A 164 49.74 8.75 2.20
C GLN A 164 49.92 7.39 1.50
N ILE A 165 48.86 6.59 1.38
CA ILE A 165 48.86 5.33 0.61
C ILE A 165 49.19 5.62 -0.87
N THR A 166 48.61 6.68 -1.43
CA THR A 166 48.88 7.15 -2.80
C THR A 166 50.35 7.56 -3.03
N ASP A 167 51.02 8.16 -2.04
CA ASP A 167 52.47 8.44 -2.10
C ASP A 167 53.31 7.15 -2.03
N LEU A 168 52.93 6.22 -1.15
CA LEU A 168 53.60 4.93 -1.01
C LEU A 168 53.49 4.08 -2.27
N ALA A 169 52.33 4.03 -2.92
CA ALA A 169 52.12 3.33 -4.19
C ALA A 169 53.03 3.88 -5.30
N LYS A 170 53.10 5.21 -5.46
CA LYS A 170 54.01 5.88 -6.41
C LYS A 170 55.48 5.57 -6.11
N ARG A 171 55.85 5.43 -4.84
CA ARG A 171 57.21 5.06 -4.42
C ARG A 171 57.52 3.58 -4.63
N LEU A 172 56.51 2.70 -4.66
CA LEU A 172 56.66 1.29 -5.01
C LEU A 172 56.93 1.12 -6.52
N ASP A 173 56.11 1.75 -7.37
CA ASP A 173 56.30 1.77 -8.84
C ASP A 173 57.72 2.23 -9.23
N ASN A 174 58.21 3.32 -8.63
CA ASN A 174 59.58 3.80 -8.86
C ASN A 174 60.67 2.79 -8.44
N LEU A 175 60.41 1.96 -7.41
CA LEU A 175 61.34 0.91 -6.98
C LEU A 175 61.28 -0.31 -7.91
N GLU A 176 60.09 -0.71 -8.37
CA GLU A 176 59.91 -1.82 -9.32
C GLU A 176 60.58 -1.52 -10.67
N GLN A 177 60.44 -0.28 -11.16
CA GLN A 177 61.16 0.19 -12.36
C GLN A 177 62.69 0.14 -12.19
N GLU A 178 63.24 0.50 -11.01
CA GLU A 178 64.68 0.38 -10.74
C GLU A 178 65.12 -1.10 -10.60
N VAL A 179 64.30 -1.98 -10.01
CA VAL A 179 64.58 -3.42 -9.97
C VAL A 179 64.64 -4.01 -11.38
N ALA A 180 63.65 -3.75 -12.24
CA ALA A 180 63.66 -4.23 -13.62
C ALA A 180 64.91 -3.76 -14.41
N ARG A 181 65.32 -2.50 -14.20
CA ARG A 181 66.54 -1.91 -14.78
C ARG A 181 67.83 -2.57 -14.27
N LEU A 182 67.83 -3.11 -13.05
CA LEU A 182 68.95 -3.88 -12.48
C LEU A 182 68.98 -5.32 -12.99
N GLU A 183 67.81 -5.94 -13.22
CA GLU A 183 67.72 -7.27 -13.82
C GLU A 183 68.19 -7.29 -15.28
N GLU A 184 67.84 -6.28 -16.08
CA GLU A 184 68.37 -6.11 -17.45
C GLU A 184 69.91 -6.02 -17.43
N GLN A 185 70.48 -5.22 -16.52
CA GLN A 185 71.93 -5.10 -16.36
C GLN A 185 72.59 -6.40 -15.87
N ALA A 186 71.91 -7.19 -15.04
CA ALA A 186 72.37 -8.52 -14.65
C ALA A 186 72.38 -9.49 -15.85
N GLY A 187 71.32 -9.47 -16.68
CA GLY A 187 71.19 -10.27 -17.90
C GLY A 187 72.28 -9.95 -18.93
N GLU A 188 72.53 -8.67 -19.21
CA GLU A 188 73.66 -8.25 -20.06
C GLU A 188 75.00 -8.81 -19.55
N ASN A 189 75.24 -8.71 -18.24
CA ASN A 189 76.50 -9.12 -17.64
C ASN A 189 76.68 -10.63 -17.61
N ALA A 190 75.60 -11.40 -17.44
CA ALA A 190 75.60 -12.85 -17.64
C ALA A 190 75.93 -13.23 -19.10
N GLY A 191 75.40 -12.50 -20.08
CA GLY A 191 75.76 -12.65 -21.49
C GLY A 191 77.25 -12.39 -21.77
N LYS A 192 77.81 -11.33 -21.19
CA LYS A 192 79.25 -10.99 -21.29
C LYS A 192 80.14 -12.06 -20.62
N ILE A 193 79.70 -12.65 -19.51
CA ILE A 193 80.38 -13.79 -18.86
C ILE A 193 80.36 -15.02 -19.77
N THR A 194 79.19 -15.38 -20.33
CA THR A 194 79.06 -16.52 -21.25
C THR A 194 79.96 -16.37 -22.49
N ASP A 195 80.12 -15.17 -23.05
CA ASP A 195 81.06 -14.95 -24.16
C ASP A 195 82.53 -15.12 -23.73
N LEU A 196 82.91 -14.62 -22.55
CA LEU A 196 84.25 -14.83 -21.99
C LEU A 196 84.54 -16.31 -21.69
N GLU A 197 83.54 -17.08 -21.24
CA GLU A 197 83.64 -18.53 -21.05
C GLU A 197 83.80 -19.27 -22.38
N ASN A 198 83.07 -18.87 -23.42
CA ASN A 198 83.24 -19.39 -24.78
C ASN A 198 84.63 -19.07 -25.34
N GLN A 199 85.11 -17.84 -25.19
CA GLN A 199 86.47 -17.45 -25.57
C GLN A 199 87.52 -18.27 -24.81
N LEU A 200 87.33 -18.48 -23.50
CA LEU A 200 88.21 -19.30 -22.68
C LEU A 200 88.20 -20.78 -23.13
N SER A 201 87.05 -21.34 -23.49
CA SER A 201 86.92 -22.69 -24.05
C SER A 201 87.64 -22.82 -25.40
N VAL A 202 87.54 -21.82 -26.27
CA VAL A 202 88.32 -21.76 -27.52
C VAL A 202 89.82 -21.68 -27.22
N ILE A 203 90.26 -20.89 -26.24
CA ILE A 203 91.66 -20.81 -25.82
C ILE A 203 92.14 -22.14 -25.22
N GLN A 204 91.32 -22.83 -24.42
CA GLN A 204 91.63 -24.16 -23.89
C GLN A 204 91.71 -25.22 -24.99
N SER A 205 90.85 -25.14 -26.02
CA SER A 205 90.89 -26.00 -27.20
C SER A 205 92.13 -25.73 -28.06
N LEU A 206 92.51 -24.46 -28.26
CA LEU A 206 93.75 -24.06 -28.92
C LEU A 206 94.99 -24.46 -28.13
N LEU A 207 94.96 -24.37 -26.79
CA LEU A 207 96.03 -24.84 -25.91
C LEU A 207 96.13 -26.36 -25.96
N SER A 208 95.01 -27.09 -25.88
CA SER A 208 94.98 -28.55 -26.05
C SER A 208 95.47 -28.99 -27.43
N SER A 209 95.17 -28.20 -28.47
CA SER A 209 95.67 -28.41 -29.83
C SER A 209 97.15 -28.08 -29.96
N LEU A 210 97.66 -27.11 -29.20
CA LEU A 210 99.09 -26.77 -29.13
C LEU A 210 99.86 -27.78 -28.30
N GLU A 211 99.30 -28.30 -27.21
CA GLU A 211 99.83 -29.41 -26.43
C GLU A 211 99.80 -30.70 -27.24
N GLN A 212 98.73 -30.99 -28.00
CA GLN A 212 98.72 -32.07 -28.98
C GLN A 212 99.70 -31.81 -30.12
N ALA A 213 99.93 -30.58 -30.58
CA ALA A 213 100.93 -30.27 -31.60
C ALA A 213 102.37 -30.38 -31.06
N VAL A 214 102.62 -30.01 -29.80
CA VAL A 214 103.90 -30.19 -29.12
C VAL A 214 104.13 -31.66 -28.79
N ALA A 215 103.12 -32.39 -28.32
CA ALA A 215 103.17 -33.84 -28.17
C ALA A 215 103.27 -34.54 -29.52
N THR A 216 102.72 -33.98 -30.61
CA THR A 216 102.92 -34.48 -31.99
C THR A 216 104.28 -34.09 -32.53
N LEU A 217 104.92 -33.00 -32.10
CA LEU A 217 106.29 -32.65 -32.47
C LEU A 217 107.33 -33.41 -31.63
N GLN A 218 107.02 -33.70 -30.36
CA GLN A 218 107.76 -34.66 -29.53
C GLN A 218 107.58 -36.06 -30.07
N ASN A 219 106.37 -36.44 -30.46
CA ASN A 219 106.10 -37.72 -31.12
C ASN A 219 106.67 -37.75 -32.52
N VAL A 220 106.78 -36.66 -33.30
CA VAL A 220 107.42 -36.61 -34.63
C VAL A 220 108.93 -36.42 -34.53
N ALA A 221 109.48 -35.97 -33.40
CA ALA A 221 110.89 -36.15 -33.08
C ALA A 221 111.16 -37.62 -32.71
N LYS A 222 110.31 -38.19 -31.84
CA LYS A 222 110.31 -39.60 -31.44
C LYS A 222 109.91 -40.53 -32.58
N ASP A 223 109.26 -40.07 -33.64
CA ASP A 223 108.83 -40.72 -34.91
C ASP A 223 109.57 -40.08 -36.10
N LEU A 224 110.68 -39.37 -35.84
CA LEU A 224 111.84 -39.27 -36.74
C LEU A 224 112.93 -40.22 -36.25
N VAL A 225 113.10 -40.36 -34.93
CA VAL A 225 113.80 -41.49 -34.30
C VAL A 225 113.07 -42.79 -34.65
N GLU A 226 111.79 -42.91 -34.32
CA GLU A 226 110.99 -44.09 -34.64
C GLU A 226 110.58 -44.13 -36.10
N ARG A 227 110.66 -43.11 -36.98
CA ARG A 227 110.66 -43.39 -38.45
C ARG A 227 112.02 -43.79 -38.99
N VAL A 228 113.11 -43.51 -38.29
CA VAL A 228 114.37 -44.21 -38.54
C VAL A 228 114.28 -45.69 -38.10
N GLU A 229 113.41 -46.02 -37.14
CA GLU A 229 113.15 -47.40 -36.62
C GLU A 229 111.80 -48.02 -37.08
N ALA A 230 111.01 -47.32 -37.91
CA ALA A 230 109.63 -47.67 -38.29
C ALA A 230 109.16 -47.06 -39.63
N LEU A 231 110.08 -46.48 -40.43
CA LEU A 231 110.11 -46.86 -41.85
C LEU A 231 110.36 -48.39 -42.00
N GLU A 232 110.75 -49.06 -40.91
CA GLU A 232 110.72 -50.50 -40.72
C GLU A 232 109.33 -51.10 -40.38
N SER A 233 108.27 -50.32 -40.02
CA SER A 233 106.93 -50.83 -39.61
C SER A 233 105.81 -49.76 -39.53
N ALA A 234 104.64 -49.95 -40.16
CA ALA A 234 103.67 -48.86 -40.39
C ALA A 234 102.15 -49.14 -40.14
N ASN A 235 101.41 -48.06 -39.84
CA ASN A 235 100.01 -47.73 -40.25
C ASN A 235 98.75 -48.13 -39.38
N ALA A 236 97.71 -47.25 -39.42
CA ALA A 236 96.23 -47.47 -39.31
C ALA A 236 95.35 -47.36 -37.99
N THR A 237 94.93 -46.13 -37.60
CA THR A 237 93.53 -45.53 -37.50
C THR A 237 92.22 -46.15 -36.86
N ILE A 238 91.40 -45.30 -36.14
CA ILE A 238 89.91 -44.94 -36.28
C ILE A 238 88.73 -45.31 -35.26
N THR A 239 87.90 -44.29 -34.86
CA THR A 239 86.47 -44.08 -34.28
C THR A 239 85.61 -45.12 -33.45
N GLY A 240 84.50 -44.80 -32.70
CA GLY A 240 83.89 -43.56 -32.10
C GLY A 240 82.31 -43.31 -32.13
N GLY A 241 81.58 -43.12 -30.98
CA GLY A 241 80.27 -42.34 -30.80
C GLY A 241 78.89 -43.02 -30.39
N GLY A 242 77.88 -42.29 -29.80
CA GLY A 242 76.39 -42.64 -29.79
C GLY A 242 75.42 -42.23 -28.59
N SER A 243 74.14 -41.79 -28.82
CA SER A 243 73.20 -40.93 -27.97
C SER A 243 71.86 -41.53 -27.33
N THR A 244 70.95 -40.67 -26.75
CA THR A 244 69.41 -40.59 -26.72
C THR A 244 68.40 -40.87 -25.51
N THR A 245 67.47 -39.87 -25.27
CA THR A 245 66.03 -39.69 -24.74
C THR A 245 65.25 -40.65 -23.75
N THR A 246 63.97 -40.51 -23.24
CA THR A 246 62.66 -39.76 -23.53
C THR A 246 61.62 -39.69 -22.30
N ALA A 247 60.33 -39.22 -22.41
CA ALA A 247 59.32 -38.93 -21.29
C ALA A 247 57.75 -39.18 -21.57
N VAL A 248 56.79 -39.01 -20.59
CA VAL A 248 55.30 -39.37 -20.62
C VAL A 248 54.34 -38.50 -19.67
N ALA A 249 52.97 -38.59 -19.73
CA ALA A 249 51.90 -37.81 -18.97
C ALA A 249 50.58 -38.62 -18.53
N ASN A 250 49.50 -38.02 -17.93
CA ASN A 250 48.27 -38.71 -17.35
C ASN A 250 46.93 -37.87 -17.12
N GLU A 251 45.81 -38.43 -16.58
CA GLU A 251 44.36 -37.90 -16.53
C GLU A 251 43.62 -37.82 -15.13
N THR A 252 42.32 -37.38 -15.04
CA THR A 252 41.51 -37.03 -13.80
C THR A 252 39.94 -37.26 -13.81
N THR A 253 39.19 -36.99 -12.71
CA THR A 253 37.72 -37.22 -12.48
C THR A 253 36.95 -36.10 -11.71
N THR A 254 35.60 -36.05 -11.76
CA THR A 254 34.68 -34.98 -11.24
C THR A 254 34.13 -35.16 -9.78
N LYS A 255 33.52 -34.11 -9.19
CA LYS A 255 32.97 -34.01 -7.81
C LYS A 255 31.49 -33.53 -7.76
N MET A 256 30.79 -33.78 -6.65
CA MET A 256 29.47 -33.22 -6.25
C MET A 256 29.62 -32.29 -5.02
N PHE A 257 28.79 -31.25 -4.93
CA PHE A 257 28.78 -30.22 -3.87
C PHE A 257 27.64 -30.45 -2.85
N LYS A 258 27.63 -29.66 -1.76
CA LYS A 258 26.50 -29.54 -0.83
C LYS A 258 25.52 -28.47 -1.30
N TRP A 259 25.98 -27.24 -1.42
CA TRP A 259 25.18 -26.11 -1.89
C TRP A 259 25.69 -25.61 -3.25
N LEU A 260 24.76 -25.36 -4.16
CA LEU A 260 24.96 -24.52 -5.32
C LEU A 260 24.18 -23.22 -5.09
N ILE A 261 24.89 -22.10 -5.11
CA ILE A 261 24.34 -20.76 -4.98
C ILE A 261 24.46 -20.10 -6.35
N LEU A 262 23.32 -19.73 -6.92
CA LEU A 262 23.20 -19.09 -8.22
C LEU A 262 22.69 -17.67 -7.99
N VAL A 263 23.43 -16.67 -8.47
CA VAL A 263 22.97 -15.28 -8.45
C VAL A 263 22.78 -14.80 -9.88
N TYR A 264 21.60 -14.25 -10.19
CA TYR A 264 21.23 -13.75 -11.50
C TYR A 264 21.05 -12.23 -11.40
N MET A 265 22.11 -11.49 -11.71
CA MET A 265 22.17 -10.02 -11.68
C MET A 265 21.82 -9.47 -13.06
N ALA A 266 20.59 -9.00 -13.20
CA ALA A 266 20.22 -8.13 -14.31
C ALA A 266 20.74 -6.72 -13.97
N ALA A 267 21.94 -6.38 -14.43
CA ALA A 267 22.61 -5.12 -14.09
C ALA A 267 22.79 -4.19 -15.31
N ASP A 268 22.06 -4.45 -16.41
CA ASP A 268 21.86 -3.48 -17.50
C ASP A 268 20.79 -2.45 -17.10
N ASN A 269 21.14 -1.63 -16.10
CA ASN A 269 20.35 -0.52 -15.57
C ASN A 269 21.18 0.32 -14.58
N ASN A 270 20.54 1.27 -13.90
CA ASN A 270 21.17 2.19 -12.94
C ASN A 270 21.74 1.52 -11.68
N LEU A 271 21.48 0.23 -11.45
CA LEU A 271 22.06 -0.51 -10.33
C LEU A 271 23.43 -1.13 -10.65
N GLU A 272 23.96 -0.99 -11.88
CA GLU A 272 25.23 -1.61 -12.36
C GLU A 272 26.38 -1.60 -11.33
N HIS A 273 26.55 -0.47 -10.63
CA HIS A 273 27.57 -0.25 -9.63
C HIS A 273 27.43 -1.14 -8.37
N TYR A 274 26.21 -1.49 -7.97
CA TYR A 274 25.93 -2.32 -6.80
C TYR A 274 26.17 -3.81 -7.11
N ALA A 275 25.77 -4.29 -8.29
CA ALA A 275 26.09 -5.66 -8.73
C ALA A 275 27.60 -5.95 -8.72
N ILE A 276 28.44 -4.94 -8.99
CA ILE A 276 29.91 -5.05 -8.90
C ILE A 276 30.35 -5.20 -7.43
N LYS A 277 29.84 -4.36 -6.52
CA LYS A 277 30.13 -4.46 -5.08
C LYS A 277 29.74 -5.83 -4.53
N ASP A 278 28.56 -6.32 -4.88
CA ASP A 278 28.00 -7.58 -4.39
C ASP A 278 28.81 -8.78 -4.88
N ILE A 279 29.35 -8.72 -6.11
CA ILE A 279 30.32 -9.71 -6.58
C ILE A 279 31.60 -9.67 -5.74
N ASN A 280 32.13 -8.48 -5.43
CA ASN A 280 33.34 -8.35 -4.61
C ASN A 280 33.09 -8.79 -3.15
N GLU A 281 31.90 -8.55 -2.59
CA GLU A 281 31.47 -9.13 -1.30
C GLU A 281 31.44 -10.66 -1.34
N MET A 282 30.93 -11.24 -2.44
CA MET A 282 30.97 -12.69 -2.64
C MET A 282 32.41 -13.20 -2.78
N GLU A 283 33.33 -12.43 -3.37
CA GLU A 283 34.76 -12.75 -3.51
C GLU A 283 35.54 -12.69 -2.19
N GLU A 284 35.06 -12.02 -1.14
CA GLU A 284 35.66 -12.13 0.20
C GLU A 284 35.52 -13.54 0.80
N VAL A 285 34.55 -14.35 0.34
CA VAL A 285 34.33 -15.74 0.78
C VAL A 285 34.72 -16.75 -0.30
N GLY A 286 34.15 -16.57 -1.50
CA GLY A 286 34.33 -17.39 -2.69
C GLY A 286 33.79 -18.82 -2.61
N SER A 287 33.79 -19.51 -3.75
CA SER A 287 33.47 -20.94 -3.84
C SER A 287 34.47 -21.78 -3.03
N THR A 288 33.97 -22.76 -2.29
CA THR A 288 34.76 -23.62 -1.40
C THR A 288 34.91 -25.03 -1.99
N SER A 289 35.34 -25.99 -1.16
CA SER A 289 35.27 -27.40 -1.54
C SER A 289 33.83 -27.88 -1.71
N ASP A 290 32.88 -27.40 -0.90
CA ASP A 290 31.56 -28.02 -0.73
C ASP A 290 30.39 -27.05 -0.99
N VAL A 291 30.67 -25.76 -1.18
CA VAL A 291 29.73 -24.76 -1.69
C VAL A 291 30.28 -24.21 -3.01
N ALA A 292 29.48 -24.25 -4.08
CA ALA A 292 29.78 -23.57 -5.33
C ALA A 292 28.92 -22.30 -5.44
N VAL A 293 29.52 -21.17 -5.78
CA VAL A 293 28.83 -19.88 -5.96
C VAL A 293 29.08 -19.43 -7.40
N VAL A 294 28.00 -19.20 -8.16
CA VAL A 294 28.07 -18.85 -9.58
C VAL A 294 27.16 -17.65 -9.84
N VAL A 295 27.74 -16.60 -10.43
CA VAL A 295 27.03 -15.36 -10.78
C VAL A 295 26.87 -15.30 -12.29
N LEU A 296 25.66 -15.07 -12.77
CA LEU A 296 25.42 -14.42 -14.06
C LEU A 296 25.23 -12.94 -13.79
N VAL A 297 26.00 -12.10 -14.47
CA VAL A 297 25.89 -10.64 -14.41
C VAL A 297 25.90 -10.09 -15.83
N ASP A 298 25.02 -9.13 -16.06
CA ASP A 298 24.74 -8.50 -17.34
C ASP A 298 24.90 -6.99 -17.17
N ARG A 299 25.75 -6.32 -17.96
CA ARG A 299 26.19 -4.96 -17.64
C ARG A 299 25.81 -3.90 -18.67
N ALA A 300 25.22 -2.83 -18.17
CA ALA A 300 24.90 -1.63 -18.92
C ALA A 300 26.13 -0.94 -19.52
N ARG A 301 25.85 -0.01 -20.43
CA ARG A 301 26.84 0.94 -20.92
C ARG A 301 26.79 2.27 -20.14
N GLY A 302 27.61 2.36 -19.10
CA GLY A 302 28.06 3.65 -18.56
C GLY A 302 27.33 4.15 -17.33
N PHE A 303 26.81 3.25 -16.50
CA PHE A 303 26.56 3.57 -15.09
C PHE A 303 27.81 3.29 -14.25
N ASP A 304 28.62 2.26 -14.59
CA ASP A 304 29.92 1.99 -13.97
C ASP A 304 31.05 1.69 -14.99
N ASP A 305 32.20 2.38 -14.85
CA ASP A 305 33.41 2.15 -15.66
C ASP A 305 34.55 1.46 -14.87
N SER A 306 34.40 1.27 -13.55
CA SER A 306 35.46 0.82 -12.61
C SER A 306 36.13 -0.48 -13.07
N ASN A 307 35.29 -1.46 -13.43
CA ASN A 307 35.69 -2.79 -13.83
C ASN A 307 35.94 -2.89 -15.35
N GLY A 308 36.46 -1.81 -15.95
CA GLY A 308 36.95 -1.77 -17.33
C GLY A 308 35.90 -1.52 -18.41
N GLY A 309 34.71 -1.03 -18.05
CA GLY A 309 33.68 -0.55 -18.99
C GLY A 309 33.24 -1.57 -20.06
N TRP A 310 33.10 -2.85 -19.68
CA TRP A 310 32.56 -3.89 -20.55
C TRP A 310 31.06 -4.08 -20.33
N THR A 311 30.33 -4.36 -21.41
CA THR A 311 28.87 -4.49 -21.42
C THR A 311 28.42 -5.94 -21.69
N GLY A 312 27.14 -6.20 -21.46
CA GLY A 312 26.47 -7.46 -21.73
C GLY A 312 26.85 -8.62 -20.80
N THR A 313 26.42 -9.83 -21.15
CA THR A 313 26.29 -10.91 -20.17
C THR A 313 27.54 -11.78 -20.01
N ARG A 314 27.93 -12.00 -18.76
CA ARG A 314 28.98 -12.93 -18.35
C ARG A 314 28.54 -13.84 -17.22
N VAL A 315 29.17 -15.00 -17.13
CA VAL A 315 28.97 -15.98 -16.05
C VAL A 315 30.30 -16.30 -15.41
N TYR A 316 30.37 -16.14 -14.09
CA TYR A 316 31.56 -16.27 -13.26
C TYR A 316 31.36 -17.36 -12.20
N LEU A 317 32.36 -18.23 -12.00
CA LEU A 317 32.50 -19.01 -10.77
C LEU A 317 33.21 -18.11 -9.76
N VAL A 318 32.53 -17.79 -8.65
CA VAL A 318 33.11 -16.87 -7.66
C VAL A 318 34.34 -17.51 -7.03
N THR A 319 35.50 -16.87 -7.18
CA THR A 319 36.76 -17.33 -6.59
C THR A 319 37.22 -16.36 -5.53
N ARG A 320 37.68 -16.87 -4.39
CA ARG A 320 38.07 -16.01 -3.28
C ARG A 320 39.34 -15.23 -3.56
N ASP A 321 39.29 -13.92 -3.33
CA ASP A 321 40.48 -13.10 -3.11
C ASP A 321 40.27 -12.07 -1.97
N ASN A 322 40.72 -10.82 -2.14
CA ASN A 322 40.71 -9.75 -1.13
C ASN A 322 40.69 -8.35 -1.79
N ASP A 323 40.34 -8.22 -3.08
CA ASP A 323 40.20 -6.93 -3.77
C ASP A 323 38.75 -6.45 -3.65
N PRO A 324 38.46 -5.34 -2.95
CA PRO A 324 37.09 -4.89 -2.75
C PRO A 324 36.52 -4.12 -3.96
N ASP A 325 37.37 -3.78 -4.94
CA ASP A 325 37.05 -2.86 -6.02
C ASP A 325 36.95 -3.55 -7.40
N THR A 326 37.65 -4.67 -7.63
CA THR A 326 37.68 -5.35 -8.94
C THR A 326 37.39 -6.84 -8.91
N ILE A 327 36.48 -7.27 -9.81
CA ILE A 327 36.01 -8.66 -9.96
C ILE A 327 37.18 -9.58 -10.35
N GLY A 328 37.72 -10.30 -9.36
CA GLY A 328 38.78 -11.30 -9.53
C GLY A 328 38.28 -12.65 -10.04
N SER A 329 36.96 -12.86 -10.07
CA SER A 329 36.32 -14.15 -10.31
C SER A 329 36.67 -14.84 -11.62
N ARG A 330 36.65 -16.18 -11.57
CA ARG A 330 36.90 -17.02 -12.73
C ARG A 330 35.71 -17.01 -13.70
N LEU A 331 35.85 -16.24 -14.78
CA LEU A 331 34.99 -16.29 -15.96
C LEU A 331 34.82 -17.74 -16.46
N LEU A 332 33.57 -18.18 -16.56
CA LEU A 332 33.15 -19.46 -17.17
C LEU A 332 32.67 -19.25 -18.60
N PHE A 333 31.83 -18.23 -18.81
CA PHE A 333 31.24 -17.89 -20.10
C PHE A 333 31.22 -16.38 -20.29
N ASP A 334 31.64 -15.92 -21.46
CA ASP A 334 31.27 -14.62 -22.02
C ASP A 334 30.21 -14.91 -23.09
N LEU A 335 29.01 -14.38 -22.91
CA LEU A 335 27.86 -14.63 -23.79
C LEU A 335 27.66 -13.47 -24.79
N GLY A 336 28.38 -12.36 -24.61
CA GLY A 336 27.99 -11.07 -25.18
C GLY A 336 26.58 -10.65 -24.74
N GLU A 337 25.98 -9.74 -25.50
CA GLU A 337 24.67 -9.17 -25.18
C GLU A 337 23.54 -10.21 -25.12
N GLN A 338 22.84 -10.30 -23.98
CA GLN A 338 21.64 -11.13 -23.81
C GLN A 338 20.61 -10.35 -23.01
N SER A 339 19.33 -10.45 -23.39
CA SER A 339 18.27 -9.76 -22.67
C SER A 339 17.95 -10.48 -21.34
N THR A 340 18.34 -9.89 -20.21
CA THR A 340 18.14 -10.50 -18.88
C THR A 340 16.67 -10.58 -18.45
N ASN A 341 15.79 -9.81 -19.10
CA ASN A 341 14.32 -9.94 -18.99
C ASN A 341 13.71 -11.13 -19.78
N ASP A 342 14.55 -11.97 -20.41
CA ASP A 342 14.13 -13.18 -21.13
C ASP A 342 14.11 -14.42 -20.21
N PRO A 343 12.94 -15.05 -19.94
CA PRO A 343 12.86 -16.26 -19.12
C PRO A 343 13.65 -17.44 -19.68
N ARG A 344 14.04 -17.42 -20.96
CA ARG A 344 14.92 -18.42 -21.58
C ARG A 344 16.36 -18.32 -21.09
N LEU A 345 16.86 -17.12 -20.78
CA LEU A 345 18.20 -16.92 -20.23
C LEU A 345 18.27 -17.40 -18.78
N LEU A 346 17.29 -17.03 -17.95
CA LEU A 346 17.15 -17.53 -16.57
C LEU A 346 17.11 -19.07 -16.53
N ARG A 347 16.25 -19.70 -17.37
CA ARG A 347 16.23 -21.16 -17.50
C ARG A 347 17.59 -21.72 -17.92
N TRP A 348 18.21 -21.15 -18.96
CA TRP A 348 19.50 -21.61 -19.47
C TRP A 348 20.57 -21.57 -18.37
N PHE A 349 20.63 -20.49 -17.59
CA PHE A 349 21.59 -20.31 -16.51
C PHE A 349 21.44 -21.41 -15.45
N VAL A 350 20.24 -21.59 -14.88
CA VAL A 350 20.00 -22.59 -13.84
C VAL A 350 20.25 -24.01 -14.35
N GLU A 351 19.78 -24.36 -15.56
CA GLU A 351 19.99 -25.70 -16.13
C GLU A 351 21.48 -26.00 -16.39
N ASN A 352 22.25 -25.05 -16.93
CA ASN A 352 23.66 -25.29 -17.24
C ASN A 352 24.54 -25.27 -15.99
N MET A 353 24.29 -24.38 -15.02
CA MET A 353 25.10 -24.33 -13.80
C MET A 353 24.82 -25.52 -12.89
N THR A 354 23.56 -25.97 -12.77
CA THR A 354 23.23 -27.22 -12.05
C THR A 354 23.88 -28.45 -12.69
N ALA A 355 24.00 -28.48 -14.03
CA ALA A 355 24.69 -29.55 -14.74
C ALA A 355 26.23 -29.51 -14.59
N MET A 356 26.83 -28.34 -14.39
CA MET A 356 28.26 -28.16 -14.18
C MET A 356 28.70 -28.33 -12.73
N PHE A 357 27.86 -27.93 -11.78
CA PHE A 357 28.12 -27.90 -10.34
C PHE A 357 27.03 -28.64 -9.56
N PRO A 358 26.85 -29.97 -9.78
CA PRO A 358 25.78 -30.73 -9.15
C PRO A 358 25.91 -30.71 -7.62
N ALA A 359 24.85 -30.33 -6.93
CA ALA A 359 24.78 -30.13 -5.48
C ALA A 359 23.64 -30.92 -4.82
N GLU A 360 23.62 -30.97 -3.48
CA GLU A 360 22.51 -31.52 -2.68
C GLU A 360 21.37 -30.51 -2.52
N HIS A 361 21.69 -29.20 -2.48
CA HIS A 361 20.74 -28.09 -2.38
C HIS A 361 21.06 -26.94 -3.36
N ILE A 362 20.02 -26.23 -3.81
CA ILE A 362 20.12 -25.07 -4.71
C ILE A 362 19.43 -23.84 -4.10
N LEU A 363 20.22 -22.77 -3.92
CA LEU A 363 19.75 -21.41 -3.65
C LEU A 363 19.89 -20.60 -4.95
N LEU A 364 18.78 -20.10 -5.47
CA LEU A 364 18.75 -19.15 -6.58
C LEU A 364 18.38 -17.77 -6.04
N ILE A 365 19.23 -16.76 -6.24
CA ILE A 365 18.97 -15.37 -5.91
C ILE A 365 18.78 -14.59 -7.21
N LEU A 366 17.68 -13.86 -7.29
CA LEU A 366 17.28 -13.01 -8.40
C LEU A 366 17.49 -11.56 -7.99
N TRP A 367 18.47 -10.90 -8.60
CA TRP A 367 18.96 -9.57 -8.20
C TRP A 367 18.64 -8.55 -9.30
N ASN A 368 17.87 -7.50 -8.97
CA ASN A 368 17.49 -6.37 -9.83
C ASN A 368 16.56 -5.40 -9.07
N HIS A 369 16.06 -4.35 -9.73
CA HIS A 369 14.72 -3.82 -9.45
C HIS A 369 13.62 -4.89 -9.39
N GLY A 370 12.56 -4.59 -8.64
CA GLY A 370 11.35 -5.39 -8.58
C GLY A 370 10.11 -4.52 -8.37
N ALA A 371 8.95 -5.03 -8.79
CA ALA A 371 7.65 -4.44 -8.52
C ALA A 371 6.57 -5.52 -8.30
N GLY A 372 6.96 -6.64 -7.71
CA GLY A 372 6.07 -7.76 -7.36
C GLY A 372 5.37 -8.39 -8.56
N ILE A 373 4.14 -8.86 -8.34
CA ILE A 373 3.34 -9.57 -9.34
C ILE A 373 2.87 -8.69 -10.51
N LEU A 374 2.64 -7.39 -10.32
CA LEU A 374 2.12 -6.51 -11.39
C LEU A 374 3.20 -5.85 -12.25
N GLY A 375 4.37 -5.55 -11.70
CA GLY A 375 5.47 -4.92 -12.43
C GLY A 375 6.65 -5.85 -12.76
N GLY A 376 6.72 -7.04 -12.16
CA GLY A 376 7.73 -8.04 -12.47
C GLY A 376 9.14 -7.72 -11.92
N PHE A 377 10.14 -8.31 -12.57
CA PHE A 377 11.56 -8.32 -12.18
C PHE A 377 12.46 -8.23 -13.44
N ALA A 378 13.76 -7.94 -13.31
CA ALA A 378 14.72 -7.83 -14.42
C ALA A 378 14.37 -6.72 -15.43
N VAL A 379 14.67 -5.49 -15.02
CA VAL A 379 14.90 -4.30 -15.86
C VAL A 379 16.23 -4.46 -16.60
N ASP A 380 16.17 -4.18 -17.91
CA ASP A 380 17.20 -4.40 -18.92
C ASP A 380 17.01 -3.27 -19.96
N MET A 381 17.95 -2.32 -20.06
CA MET A 381 17.76 -1.08 -20.85
C MET A 381 18.03 -1.22 -22.36
N ASP A 382 18.85 -2.19 -22.76
CA ASP A 382 19.26 -2.46 -24.15
C ASP A 382 18.36 -3.52 -24.83
N SER A 383 17.69 -4.34 -24.02
CA SER A 383 16.80 -5.46 -24.34
C SER A 383 16.28 -5.61 -25.77
N SER A 384 16.61 -6.75 -26.37
CA SER A 384 16.03 -7.23 -27.63
C SER A 384 14.53 -7.57 -27.55
N LEU A 385 13.97 -7.70 -26.34
CA LEU A 385 12.52 -7.83 -26.10
C LEU A 385 11.82 -6.47 -25.98
N GLY A 386 12.58 -5.38 -25.96
CA GLY A 386 12.09 -4.03 -25.72
C GLY A 386 11.84 -3.75 -24.24
N ASN A 387 11.16 -2.62 -23.98
CA ASN A 387 10.96 -2.04 -22.66
C ASN A 387 9.91 -2.82 -21.83
N LYS A 388 10.25 -4.06 -21.42
CA LYS A 388 9.50 -4.92 -20.51
C LYS A 388 10.38 -5.43 -19.37
N THR A 389 9.74 -5.87 -18.30
CA THR A 389 10.31 -6.76 -17.26
C THR A 389 9.97 -8.23 -17.56
N MET A 390 10.55 -9.16 -16.80
CA MET A 390 10.11 -10.56 -16.73
C MET A 390 8.97 -10.68 -15.71
N ASP A 391 7.81 -11.21 -16.12
CA ASP A 391 6.69 -11.40 -15.20
C ASP A 391 6.85 -12.65 -14.32
N VAL A 392 6.17 -12.72 -13.18
CA VAL A 392 6.35 -13.84 -12.23
C VAL A 392 5.87 -15.18 -12.80
N VAL A 393 4.93 -15.17 -13.74
CA VAL A 393 4.47 -16.37 -14.44
C VAL A 393 5.51 -16.81 -15.49
N GLU A 394 6.19 -15.88 -16.17
CA GLU A 394 7.40 -16.13 -16.96
C GLU A 394 8.51 -16.78 -16.10
N ILE A 395 8.80 -16.24 -14.91
CA ILE A 395 9.77 -16.82 -13.94
C ILE A 395 9.36 -18.24 -13.53
N ALA A 396 8.12 -18.44 -13.07
CA ALA A 396 7.63 -19.76 -12.65
C ALA A 396 7.50 -20.76 -13.82
N ASN A 397 7.36 -20.28 -15.06
CA ASN A 397 7.45 -21.11 -16.26
C ASN A 397 8.91 -21.47 -16.59
N ALA A 398 9.85 -20.54 -16.45
CA ALA A 398 11.28 -20.77 -16.66
C ALA A 398 11.81 -21.84 -15.70
N LEU A 399 11.53 -21.71 -14.40
CA LEU A 399 12.05 -22.59 -13.36
C LEU A 399 11.34 -23.95 -13.26
N ARG A 400 10.29 -24.20 -14.07
CA ARG A 400 9.46 -25.40 -13.92
C ARG A 400 10.23 -26.72 -14.12
N GLY A 401 10.21 -27.56 -13.10
CA GLY A 401 10.87 -28.87 -13.11
C GLY A 401 12.37 -28.83 -12.79
N LEU A 402 12.88 -27.67 -12.35
CA LEU A 402 14.19 -27.54 -11.72
C LEU A 402 13.98 -27.72 -10.20
N ASP A 403 14.82 -28.51 -9.54
CA ASP A 403 14.66 -28.85 -8.11
C ASP A 403 15.35 -27.79 -7.24
N ILE A 404 14.73 -26.61 -7.13
CA ILE A 404 15.27 -25.46 -6.40
C ILE A 404 14.75 -25.50 -4.95
N ASP A 405 15.65 -25.31 -3.98
CA ASP A 405 15.26 -25.27 -2.57
C ASP A 405 14.79 -23.88 -2.16
N ILE A 406 15.60 -22.86 -2.41
CA ILE A 406 15.32 -21.46 -2.05
C ILE A 406 15.32 -20.60 -3.30
N ILE A 407 14.25 -19.82 -3.48
CA ILE A 407 14.19 -18.73 -4.47
C ILE A 407 14.22 -17.41 -3.69
N GLY A 408 15.37 -16.77 -3.71
CA GLY A 408 15.61 -15.43 -3.18
C GLY A 408 15.31 -14.36 -4.23
N PHE A 409 14.75 -13.24 -3.80
CA PHE A 409 14.74 -11.98 -4.53
C PHE A 409 15.46 -10.94 -3.70
N ASP A 410 16.52 -10.40 -4.27
CA ASP A 410 17.22 -9.19 -3.84
C ASP A 410 16.69 -8.10 -4.79
N ALA A 411 15.42 -7.75 -4.57
CA ALA A 411 14.57 -6.97 -5.46
C ALA A 411 13.25 -6.54 -4.76
N CYS A 412 12.96 -5.24 -4.82
CA CYS A 412 11.80 -4.58 -4.21
C CYS A 412 10.44 -5.27 -4.49
N LEU A 413 9.57 -5.30 -3.47
CA LEU A 413 8.17 -5.74 -3.52
C LEU A 413 7.93 -7.19 -3.97
N MET A 414 8.96 -8.03 -4.07
CA MET A 414 8.82 -9.43 -4.51
C MET A 414 8.30 -10.37 -3.41
N GLY A 415 8.27 -9.92 -2.15
CA GLY A 415 7.74 -10.62 -0.97
C GLY A 415 6.21 -10.60 -0.89
N GLY A 416 5.53 -10.91 -2.00
CA GLY A 416 4.07 -10.92 -2.11
C GLY A 416 3.44 -12.31 -2.13
N TYR A 417 2.20 -12.42 -1.65
CA TYR A 417 1.41 -13.65 -1.66
C TYR A 417 1.19 -14.19 -3.07
N GLU A 418 0.89 -13.33 -4.05
CA GLU A 418 0.72 -13.74 -5.45
C GLU A 418 2.04 -14.20 -6.08
N VAL A 419 3.17 -13.65 -5.64
CA VAL A 419 4.51 -14.08 -6.05
C VAL A 419 4.78 -15.50 -5.52
N ALA A 420 4.56 -15.71 -4.22
CA ALA A 420 4.61 -17.02 -3.59
C ALA A 420 3.65 -18.04 -4.24
N TYR A 421 2.44 -17.61 -4.61
CA TYR A 421 1.43 -18.46 -5.25
C TYR A 421 1.89 -19.06 -6.58
N TYR A 422 2.68 -18.33 -7.37
CA TYR A 422 3.28 -18.90 -8.59
C TYR A 422 4.52 -19.75 -8.29
N LEU A 423 5.35 -19.32 -7.35
CA LEU A 423 6.60 -19.99 -7.00
C LEU A 423 6.42 -21.32 -6.23
N GLN A 424 5.27 -21.56 -5.57
CA GLN A 424 4.96 -22.84 -4.91
C GLN A 424 4.99 -24.07 -5.84
N SER A 425 5.02 -23.85 -7.16
CA SER A 425 5.15 -24.90 -8.16
C SER A 425 6.59 -25.22 -8.57
N VAL A 426 7.58 -24.45 -8.10
CA VAL A 426 8.99 -24.49 -8.55
C VAL A 426 10.06 -24.31 -7.46
N GLY A 427 9.71 -23.84 -6.25
CA GLY A 427 10.63 -23.70 -5.11
C GLY A 427 10.02 -24.25 -3.81
N LYS A 428 10.87 -24.51 -2.80
CA LYS A 428 10.44 -25.01 -1.48
C LYS A 428 10.31 -23.87 -0.47
N VAL A 429 11.15 -22.85 -0.58
CA VAL A 429 11.13 -21.61 0.20
C VAL A 429 11.29 -20.40 -0.72
N MET A 430 10.58 -19.31 -0.42
CA MET A 430 10.80 -17.98 -0.99
C MET A 430 11.49 -17.10 0.07
N VAL A 431 12.45 -16.26 -0.32
CA VAL A 431 13.01 -15.20 0.54
C VAL A 431 12.97 -13.89 -0.23
N ALA A 432 12.21 -12.89 0.23
CA ALA A 432 12.01 -11.64 -0.50
C ALA A 432 11.43 -10.53 0.40
N SER A 433 11.57 -9.25 0.00
CA SER A 433 10.98 -8.10 0.71
C SER A 433 9.58 -7.76 0.19
N ALA A 434 8.63 -7.59 1.10
CA ALA A 434 7.30 -7.06 0.82
C ALA A 434 7.33 -5.56 0.47
N ASP A 435 8.31 -4.85 1.02
CA ASP A 435 8.64 -3.44 0.80
C ASP A 435 9.77 -3.28 -0.26
N THR A 436 10.19 -2.04 -0.49
CA THR A 436 11.48 -1.72 -1.11
C THR A 436 12.66 -2.27 -0.28
N GLU A 437 13.80 -2.48 -0.93
CA GLU A 437 15.07 -2.89 -0.29
C GLU A 437 16.12 -1.77 -0.46
N PRO A 438 17.12 -1.66 0.43
CA PRO A 438 18.25 -0.75 0.27
C PRO A 438 19.01 -1.03 -1.04
N VAL A 439 19.67 -0.01 -1.60
CA VAL A 439 20.44 -0.14 -2.85
C VAL A 439 21.69 -1.02 -2.68
N GLU A 440 22.14 -1.23 -1.44
CA GLU A 440 23.16 -2.19 -1.03
C GLU A 440 22.70 -3.66 -1.01
N GLY A 441 21.41 -3.94 -1.21
CA GLY A 441 20.89 -5.31 -1.32
C GLY A 441 21.11 -6.20 -0.10
N TRP A 442 21.37 -7.49 -0.35
CA TRP A 442 21.62 -8.49 0.70
C TRP A 442 23.11 -8.51 1.14
N PRO A 443 23.41 -8.78 2.43
CA PRO A 443 24.79 -8.90 2.92
C PRO A 443 25.46 -10.22 2.47
N TYR A 444 25.82 -10.29 1.19
CA TYR A 444 26.34 -11.48 0.50
C TYR A 444 27.52 -12.11 1.24
N LYS A 445 28.45 -11.29 1.72
CA LYS A 445 29.63 -11.72 2.48
C LYS A 445 29.27 -12.59 3.68
N ASP A 446 28.34 -12.16 4.51
CA ASP A 446 27.98 -12.88 5.73
C ASP A 446 27.03 -14.06 5.45
N ILE A 447 26.16 -13.96 4.43
CA ILE A 447 25.30 -15.05 3.97
C ILE A 447 26.16 -16.21 3.44
N LEU A 448 27.08 -15.93 2.52
CA LEU A 448 28.02 -16.93 2.00
C LEU A 448 28.96 -17.43 3.11
N GLY A 449 29.42 -16.55 3.99
CA GLY A 449 30.26 -16.91 5.14
C GLY A 449 29.57 -17.93 6.06
N TYR A 450 28.27 -17.75 6.31
CA TYR A 450 27.47 -18.69 7.09
C TYR A 450 27.29 -20.04 6.37
N ILE A 451 26.90 -20.05 5.08
CA ILE A 451 26.65 -21.31 4.33
C ILE A 451 27.97 -22.08 4.12
N ALA A 452 29.08 -21.38 3.86
CA ALA A 452 30.41 -21.96 3.75
C ALA A 452 30.93 -22.56 5.09
N ALA A 453 30.52 -22.00 6.22
CA ALA A 453 30.83 -22.54 7.55
C ALA A 453 29.92 -23.70 7.95
N ASN A 454 28.69 -23.74 7.44
CA ASN A 454 27.66 -24.72 7.80
C ASN A 454 27.06 -25.43 6.56
N PRO A 455 27.87 -26.13 5.73
CA PRO A 455 27.40 -26.71 4.46
C PRO A 455 26.46 -27.92 4.61
N ASP A 456 26.27 -28.42 5.84
CA ASP A 456 25.27 -29.44 6.19
C ASP A 456 24.00 -28.84 6.86
N ALA A 457 23.87 -27.50 6.93
CA ALA A 457 22.64 -26.83 7.39
C ALA A 457 21.47 -27.06 6.43
N ASP A 458 20.25 -27.11 6.97
CA ASP A 458 19.06 -27.38 6.15
C ASP A 458 18.47 -26.11 5.49
N VAL A 459 17.54 -26.35 4.54
CA VAL A 459 16.92 -25.32 3.71
C VAL A 459 16.20 -24.24 4.53
N ALA A 460 15.55 -24.62 5.63
CA ALA A 460 14.86 -23.67 6.50
C ALA A 460 15.84 -22.93 7.42
N GLU A 461 16.89 -23.59 7.89
CA GLU A 461 17.97 -22.95 8.67
C GLU A 461 18.70 -21.88 7.85
N VAL A 462 19.05 -22.18 6.59
CA VAL A 462 19.69 -21.21 5.67
C VAL A 462 18.74 -20.05 5.35
N ALA A 463 17.48 -20.32 5.01
CA ALA A 463 16.51 -19.26 4.72
C ALA A 463 16.25 -18.35 5.94
N ALA A 464 16.14 -18.92 7.14
CA ALA A 464 16.01 -18.17 8.39
C ALA A 464 17.24 -17.29 8.65
N ARG A 465 18.45 -17.81 8.40
CA ARG A 465 19.69 -17.05 8.64
C ARG A 465 19.93 -15.95 7.62
N ILE A 466 19.45 -16.08 6.38
CA ILE A 466 19.44 -14.95 5.41
C ILE A 466 18.61 -13.79 5.96
N VAL A 467 17.36 -14.04 6.37
CA VAL A 467 16.48 -13.02 6.98
C VAL A 467 17.10 -12.40 8.22
N GLN A 468 17.71 -13.22 9.08
CA GLN A 468 18.36 -12.70 10.29
C GLN A 468 19.61 -11.86 9.95
N LEU A 469 20.41 -12.23 8.95
CA LEU A 469 21.61 -11.49 8.55
C LEU A 469 21.29 -10.14 7.92
N TYR A 470 20.29 -10.09 7.05
CA TYR A 470 19.75 -8.84 6.51
C TYR A 470 19.19 -7.94 7.62
N GLY A 471 18.42 -8.51 8.54
CA GLY A 471 17.98 -7.77 9.74
C GLY A 471 19.13 -7.27 10.62
N GLU A 472 20.23 -8.03 10.72
CA GLU A 472 21.44 -7.66 11.46
C GLU A 472 22.21 -6.50 10.78
N SER A 473 22.38 -6.51 9.45
CA SER A 473 23.12 -5.46 8.71
C SER A 473 22.42 -4.10 8.76
N LEU A 474 21.10 -4.05 8.79
CA LEU A 474 20.33 -2.80 8.82
C LEU A 474 20.23 -2.15 10.22
N THR A 475 20.68 -2.82 11.28
CA THR A 475 20.57 -2.29 12.66
C THR A 475 21.37 -1.02 12.94
N GLU A 476 22.43 -0.71 12.17
CA GLU A 476 23.19 0.54 12.32
C GLU A 476 22.51 1.74 11.63
N TYR A 477 21.62 1.48 10.66
CA TYR A 477 21.00 2.50 9.79
C TYR A 477 19.57 2.86 10.17
N ASN A 478 18.86 2.01 10.95
CA ASN A 478 17.47 2.21 11.36
C ASN A 478 16.52 2.50 10.16
N MET A 479 16.76 1.83 9.03
CA MET A 479 15.94 1.97 7.83
C MET A 479 14.68 1.10 7.94
N PRO A 480 13.50 1.60 7.52
CA PRO A 480 12.34 0.75 7.32
C PRO A 480 12.61 -0.17 6.13
N ALA A 481 12.56 -1.48 6.37
CA ALA A 481 12.70 -2.53 5.37
C ALA A 481 11.99 -3.80 5.85
N THR A 482 11.76 -4.75 4.94
CA THR A 482 11.25 -6.09 5.29
C THR A 482 12.10 -7.17 4.66
N LEU A 483 12.10 -8.38 5.22
CA LEU A 483 12.50 -9.59 4.48
C LEU A 483 11.83 -10.81 5.10
N ILE A 484 11.11 -11.60 4.31
CA ILE A 484 10.39 -12.79 4.78
C ILE A 484 10.89 -14.07 4.13
N ALA A 485 11.14 -15.09 4.95
CA ALA A 485 11.37 -16.47 4.50
C ALA A 485 10.07 -17.25 4.63
N LEU A 486 9.45 -17.60 3.50
CA LEU A 486 8.13 -18.24 3.43
C LEU A 486 8.23 -19.68 2.90
N ASN A 487 7.73 -20.64 3.67
CA ASN A 487 7.63 -22.05 3.28
C ASN A 487 6.53 -22.23 2.22
N LEU A 488 6.95 -22.24 0.96
CA LEU A 488 6.07 -22.43 -0.19
C LEU A 488 5.33 -23.78 -0.17
N THR A 489 5.90 -24.81 0.47
CA THR A 489 5.24 -26.12 0.58
C THR A 489 4.01 -26.12 1.52
N SER A 490 3.91 -25.13 2.42
CA SER A 490 2.71 -24.90 3.25
C SER A 490 1.63 -24.08 2.55
N LEU A 491 1.95 -23.41 1.44
CA LEU A 491 1.09 -22.37 0.86
C LEU A 491 -0.27 -22.89 0.38
N GLN A 492 -0.40 -24.18 0.06
CA GLN A 492 -1.69 -24.80 -0.24
C GLN A 492 -2.71 -24.64 0.89
N SER A 493 -2.29 -24.68 2.16
CA SER A 493 -3.20 -24.44 3.30
C SER A 493 -3.62 -22.98 3.41
N VAL A 494 -2.75 -22.04 3.05
CA VAL A 494 -3.07 -20.61 2.94
C VAL A 494 -4.08 -20.38 1.81
N ASN A 495 -3.84 -20.97 0.63
CA ASN A 495 -4.74 -20.91 -0.53
C ASN A 495 -6.16 -21.41 -0.17
N GLU A 496 -6.25 -22.53 0.56
CA GLU A 496 -7.52 -23.10 1.03
C GLU A 496 -8.21 -22.22 2.07
N ALA A 497 -7.47 -21.58 2.99
CA ALA A 497 -8.02 -20.67 3.98
C ALA A 497 -8.51 -19.33 3.38
N ILE A 498 -7.80 -18.76 2.40
CA ILE A 498 -8.26 -17.57 1.66
C ILE A 498 -9.52 -17.91 0.84
N ALA A 499 -9.55 -19.07 0.17
CA ALA A 499 -10.74 -19.55 -0.52
C ALA A 499 -11.92 -19.78 0.44
N ALA A 500 -11.66 -20.24 1.68
CA ALA A 500 -12.68 -20.35 2.72
C ALA A 500 -13.19 -18.98 3.17
N LEU A 501 -12.32 -17.98 3.36
CA LEU A 501 -12.72 -16.59 3.68
C LEU A 501 -13.60 -15.99 2.56
N SER A 502 -13.21 -16.16 1.29
CA SER A 502 -14.02 -15.75 0.14
C SER A 502 -15.36 -16.49 0.08
N TYR A 503 -15.40 -17.78 0.40
CA TYR A 503 -16.66 -18.53 0.49
C TYR A 503 -17.54 -18.14 1.68
N HIS A 504 -16.95 -17.69 2.80
CA HIS A 504 -17.65 -17.40 4.06
C HIS A 504 -18.00 -15.92 4.29
N THR A 505 -17.48 -15.01 3.47
CA THR A 505 -17.92 -13.61 3.43
C THR A 505 -19.35 -13.55 2.87
N TYR A 506 -20.36 -13.52 3.76
CA TYR A 506 -21.77 -13.71 3.42
C TYR A 506 -22.64 -12.45 3.53
N THR A 507 -22.26 -11.48 4.35
CA THR A 507 -23.07 -10.29 4.61
C THR A 507 -22.42 -9.02 4.07
N PRO A 508 -23.18 -7.95 3.77
CA PRO A 508 -22.61 -6.65 3.48
C PRO A 508 -21.69 -6.15 4.61
N GLU A 509 -21.97 -6.49 5.87
CA GLU A 509 -21.14 -6.14 7.03
C GLU A 509 -19.74 -6.79 6.94
N ASP A 510 -19.65 -8.06 6.53
CA ASP A 510 -18.38 -8.76 6.31
C ASP A 510 -17.60 -8.20 5.10
N VAL A 511 -18.31 -7.89 4.00
CA VAL A 511 -17.71 -7.29 2.80
C VAL A 511 -17.12 -5.92 3.14
N TRP A 512 -17.89 -5.07 3.83
CA TRP A 512 -17.44 -3.76 4.29
C TRP A 512 -16.33 -3.83 5.36
N ALA A 513 -16.29 -4.89 6.17
CA ALA A 513 -15.19 -5.13 7.11
C ALA A 513 -13.88 -5.43 6.38
N LEU A 514 -13.92 -6.35 5.40
CA LEU A 514 -12.75 -6.69 4.58
C LEU A 514 -12.28 -5.51 3.72
N ALA A 515 -13.21 -4.77 3.11
CA ALA A 515 -12.88 -3.58 2.31
C ALA A 515 -12.11 -2.54 3.13
N ARG A 516 -12.70 -2.06 4.24
CA ARG A 516 -12.04 -1.09 5.13
C ARG A 516 -10.71 -1.60 5.70
N ALA A 517 -10.56 -2.92 5.87
CA ALA A 517 -9.33 -3.50 6.37
C ALA A 517 -8.23 -3.60 5.31
N MET A 518 -8.58 -3.80 4.04
CA MET A 518 -7.66 -3.66 2.90
C MET A 518 -7.25 -2.20 2.70
N ASP A 519 -8.21 -1.27 2.82
CA ASP A 519 -7.98 0.18 2.62
C ASP A 519 -7.19 0.84 3.78
N ALA A 520 -7.16 0.23 4.97
CA ALA A 520 -6.48 0.75 6.16
C ALA A 520 -5.23 -0.05 6.56
N ALA A 521 -4.85 -1.06 5.77
CA ALA A 521 -3.64 -1.86 6.01
C ALA A 521 -2.36 -1.06 5.71
N VAL A 522 -1.26 -1.44 6.35
CA VAL A 522 0.08 -0.93 6.02
C VAL A 522 0.37 -1.16 4.53
N MET A 523 0.61 -0.08 3.79
CA MET A 523 0.92 -0.10 2.37
C MET A 523 2.44 -0.07 2.12
N TYR A 524 2.89 -0.91 1.21
CA TYR A 524 4.23 -0.95 0.64
C TYR A 524 4.22 -0.25 -0.73
N PRO A 525 4.65 1.02 -0.84
CA PRO A 525 4.63 1.77 -2.08
C PRO A 525 5.74 1.32 -3.04
N LEU A 526 5.43 1.28 -4.34
CA LEU A 526 6.45 1.34 -5.38
C LEU A 526 6.94 2.79 -5.48
N SER A 527 8.02 3.11 -4.75
CA SER A 527 8.68 4.42 -4.82
C SER A 527 9.76 4.51 -5.89
N ASP A 528 10.14 3.40 -6.54
CA ASP A 528 11.13 3.42 -7.62
C ASP A 528 10.56 4.09 -8.87
N GLN A 529 11.09 5.27 -9.20
CA GLN A 529 10.60 6.10 -10.29
C GLN A 529 10.92 5.53 -11.68
N TYR A 530 11.92 4.64 -11.79
CA TYR A 530 12.24 3.97 -13.04
C TYR A 530 11.18 2.92 -13.36
N MET A 531 10.83 2.08 -12.39
CA MET A 531 9.75 1.10 -12.48
C MET A 531 8.38 1.76 -12.71
N LEU A 532 8.07 2.86 -12.00
CA LEU A 532 6.86 3.66 -12.25
C LEU A 532 6.80 4.18 -13.70
N PHE A 533 7.93 4.65 -14.25
CA PHE A 533 8.03 5.06 -15.66
C PHE A 533 7.85 3.88 -16.64
N LEU A 534 8.47 2.72 -16.37
CA LEU A 534 8.31 1.51 -17.19
C LEU A 534 6.85 1.03 -17.22
N MET A 535 6.17 1.05 -16.07
CA MET A 535 4.79 0.60 -15.90
C MET A 535 3.75 1.64 -16.37
N GLY A 536 4.16 2.90 -16.56
CA GLY A 536 3.27 3.98 -16.99
C GLY A 536 2.26 4.42 -15.93
N VAL A 537 2.63 4.37 -14.64
CA VAL A 537 1.76 4.75 -13.50
C VAL A 537 2.51 5.68 -12.55
N ALA A 538 1.86 6.73 -12.02
CA ALA A 538 2.55 7.72 -11.18
C ALA A 538 2.78 7.31 -9.71
N GLN A 539 1.99 6.37 -9.18
CA GLN A 539 2.27 5.65 -7.94
C GLN A 539 1.50 4.33 -7.97
N TYR A 540 2.05 3.31 -7.32
CA TYR A 540 1.45 1.98 -7.13
C TYR A 540 1.88 1.45 -5.74
N GLY A 541 1.23 0.40 -5.23
CA GLY A 541 1.63 -0.26 -3.99
C GLY A 541 0.86 -1.55 -3.69
N TYR A 542 1.39 -2.33 -2.76
CA TYR A 542 0.77 -3.53 -2.16
C TYR A 542 0.41 -3.27 -0.69
N ILE A 543 -0.38 -4.13 -0.05
CA ILE A 543 -0.70 -4.06 1.39
C ILE A 543 -0.13 -5.25 2.15
N ASP A 544 0.25 -5.10 3.43
CA ASP A 544 0.61 -6.26 4.28
C ASP A 544 -0.65 -7.12 4.53
N LEU A 545 -0.56 -8.38 4.08
CA LEU A 545 -1.67 -9.33 4.11
C LEU A 545 -2.10 -9.67 5.54
N TYR A 546 -1.16 -9.74 6.48
CA TYR A 546 -1.47 -10.10 7.86
C TYR A 546 -2.12 -8.92 8.60
N ASN A 547 -1.63 -7.70 8.35
CA ASN A 547 -2.18 -6.46 8.88
C ASN A 547 -3.62 -6.23 8.41
N ALA A 548 -3.88 -6.42 7.11
CA ALA A 548 -5.24 -6.38 6.55
C ALA A 548 -6.16 -7.41 7.22
N LEU A 549 -5.65 -8.61 7.57
CA LEU A 549 -6.43 -9.62 8.27
C LEU A 549 -6.66 -9.29 9.74
N ALA A 550 -5.67 -8.72 10.45
CA ALA A 550 -5.82 -8.28 11.84
C ALA A 550 -6.87 -7.17 11.98
N ILE A 551 -6.89 -6.20 11.07
CA ILE A 551 -7.93 -5.15 11.02
C ILE A 551 -9.29 -5.77 10.67
N ALA A 552 -9.33 -6.71 9.72
CA ALA A 552 -10.56 -7.40 9.34
C ALA A 552 -11.14 -8.26 10.49
N GLU A 553 -10.29 -8.87 11.32
CA GLU A 553 -10.72 -9.64 12.51
C GLU A 553 -11.59 -8.75 13.40
N GLN A 554 -11.10 -7.56 13.73
CA GLN A 554 -11.76 -6.62 14.63
C GLN A 554 -13.12 -6.13 14.08
N LEU A 555 -13.19 -5.89 12.76
CA LEU A 555 -14.37 -5.33 12.08
C LEU A 555 -15.42 -6.36 11.65
N ALA A 556 -15.04 -7.61 11.37
CA ALA A 556 -15.94 -8.60 10.78
C ALA A 556 -16.90 -9.26 11.80
N THR A 557 -17.97 -9.88 11.29
CA THR A 557 -18.95 -10.59 12.13
C THR A 557 -18.32 -11.80 12.82
N GLN A 558 -18.91 -12.25 13.94
CA GLN A 558 -18.37 -13.36 14.75
C GLN A 558 -18.07 -14.65 13.96
N TYR A 559 -18.80 -14.92 12.88
CA TYR A 559 -18.57 -16.11 12.06
C TYR A 559 -17.33 -15.94 11.16
N THR A 560 -17.27 -14.84 10.41
CA THR A 560 -16.17 -14.50 9.50
C THR A 560 -14.86 -14.28 10.27
N ARG A 561 -14.93 -13.67 11.46
CA ARG A 561 -13.81 -13.55 12.39
C ARG A 561 -13.12 -14.88 12.65
N GLY A 562 -13.88 -15.91 13.01
CA GLY A 562 -13.34 -17.26 13.24
C GLY A 562 -12.72 -17.92 11.99
N VAL A 563 -12.96 -17.39 10.78
CA VAL A 563 -12.29 -17.81 9.53
C VAL A 563 -11.01 -16.98 9.30
N ILE A 564 -11.03 -15.69 9.63
CA ILE A 564 -9.86 -14.79 9.62
C ILE A 564 -8.81 -15.28 10.62
N GLU A 565 -9.20 -15.59 11.87
CA GLU A 565 -8.36 -16.23 12.90
C GLU A 565 -7.64 -17.48 12.37
N GLN A 566 -8.34 -18.32 11.58
CA GLN A 566 -7.77 -19.53 10.98
C GLN A 566 -6.80 -19.22 9.83
N LEU A 567 -7.09 -18.19 9.03
CA LEU A 567 -6.21 -17.76 7.93
C LEU A 567 -4.91 -17.16 8.47
N MET A 568 -5.00 -16.27 9.47
CA MET A 568 -3.83 -15.70 10.16
C MET A 568 -2.97 -16.83 10.76
N GLY A 569 -3.58 -17.81 11.43
CA GLY A 569 -2.87 -18.97 11.97
C GLY A 569 -2.17 -19.84 10.91
N VAL A 570 -2.72 -20.04 9.70
CA VAL A 570 -1.98 -20.78 8.65
C VAL A 570 -0.92 -19.94 7.93
N LEU A 571 -1.06 -18.61 7.91
CA LEU A 571 -0.01 -17.69 7.46
C LEU A 571 1.19 -17.74 8.41
N GLU A 572 0.99 -17.61 9.72
CA GLU A 572 2.05 -17.77 10.74
C GLU A 572 2.82 -19.10 10.55
N ASN A 573 2.10 -20.21 10.36
CA ASN A 573 2.69 -21.54 10.16
C ASN A 573 3.35 -21.74 8.79
N ALA A 574 3.23 -20.79 7.86
CA ALA A 574 3.98 -20.76 6.61
C ALA A 574 5.28 -19.94 6.72
N VAL A 575 5.42 -19.06 7.72
CA VAL A 575 6.64 -18.25 7.90
C VAL A 575 7.73 -19.06 8.61
N ILE A 576 8.92 -19.07 8.01
CA ILE A 576 10.16 -19.64 8.59
C ILE A 576 10.87 -18.58 9.43
N ALA A 577 10.98 -17.36 8.90
CA ALA A 577 11.48 -16.17 9.57
C ALA A 577 10.90 -14.92 8.91
N SER A 578 10.80 -13.82 9.66
CA SER A 578 10.51 -12.50 9.12
C SER A 578 11.35 -11.44 9.83
N TYR A 579 11.77 -10.41 9.09
CA TYR A 579 12.30 -9.15 9.57
C TYR A 579 11.39 -8.02 9.11
N VAL A 580 11.05 -7.11 10.02
CA VAL A 580 10.29 -5.88 9.77
C VAL A 580 10.97 -4.77 10.57
N GLY A 581 11.44 -3.72 9.89
CA GLY A 581 12.24 -2.64 10.50
C GLY A 581 11.45 -1.62 11.33
N THR A 582 10.13 -1.75 11.45
CA THR A 582 9.25 -0.80 12.15
C THR A 582 8.51 -1.47 13.32
N GLU A 583 8.32 -0.75 14.44
CA GLU A 583 7.63 -1.26 15.64
C GLU A 583 6.09 -1.32 15.48
N SER A 584 5.59 -1.86 14.38
CA SER A 584 4.16 -2.14 14.19
C SER A 584 3.81 -3.56 14.68
N PRO A 585 2.94 -3.73 15.69
CA PRO A 585 2.73 -5.02 16.35
C PRO A 585 1.92 -6.06 15.55
N GLU A 586 1.42 -5.68 14.36
CA GLU A 586 0.49 -6.49 13.56
C GLU A 586 0.88 -6.52 12.06
N VAL A 587 2.18 -6.48 11.74
CA VAL A 587 2.75 -6.56 10.38
C VAL A 587 3.62 -7.81 10.26
N LEU A 588 3.52 -8.54 9.14
CA LEU A 588 4.25 -9.80 8.94
C LEU A 588 5.39 -9.69 7.92
N GLY A 589 5.40 -8.67 7.07
CA GLY A 589 6.35 -8.54 5.96
C GLY A 589 5.98 -9.44 4.78
N LEU A 590 4.69 -9.68 4.54
CA LEU A 590 4.16 -10.41 3.38
C LEU A 590 3.10 -9.56 2.71
N SER A 591 3.38 -9.06 1.52
CA SER A 591 2.45 -8.20 0.80
C SER A 591 1.37 -8.98 0.04
N ALA A 592 0.30 -8.31 -0.39
CA ALA A 592 -0.68 -8.81 -1.34
C ALA A 592 -1.32 -7.64 -2.12
N ILE A 593 -2.01 -7.93 -3.23
CA ILE A 593 -2.73 -6.90 -4.00
C ILE A 593 -3.83 -6.27 -3.12
N GLY A 594 -3.79 -4.95 -2.95
CA GLY A 594 -4.84 -4.17 -2.29
C GLY A 594 -5.97 -3.75 -3.23
N ARG A 595 -6.97 -3.04 -2.71
CA ARG A 595 -8.11 -2.53 -3.51
C ARG A 595 -7.69 -1.35 -4.39
N GLU A 596 -7.03 -0.34 -3.82
CA GLU A 596 -6.51 0.81 -4.57
C GLU A 596 -5.48 0.40 -5.63
N SER A 597 -4.71 -0.66 -5.36
CA SER A 597 -3.80 -1.30 -6.31
C SER A 597 -4.45 -1.69 -7.65
N LEU A 598 -5.78 -1.93 -7.68
CA LEU A 598 -6.53 -2.24 -8.91
C LEU A 598 -6.93 -0.98 -9.68
N TYR A 599 -7.39 0.06 -8.97
CA TYR A 599 -7.75 1.35 -9.56
C TYR A 599 -6.54 2.12 -10.11
N SER A 600 -5.34 1.77 -9.62
CA SER A 600 -4.04 2.22 -10.12
C SER A 600 -3.77 1.90 -11.59
N MET A 601 -4.36 0.83 -12.12
CA MET A 601 -3.88 0.18 -13.34
C MET A 601 -4.42 0.90 -14.59
N THR A 602 -3.53 1.17 -15.55
CA THR A 602 -3.95 1.69 -16.86
C THR A 602 -4.87 0.69 -17.56
N ALA A 603 -5.78 1.15 -18.42
CA ALA A 603 -6.73 0.28 -19.12
C ALA A 603 -6.07 -0.78 -20.03
N GLU A 604 -4.76 -0.67 -20.34
CA GLU A 604 -3.99 -1.71 -21.03
C GLU A 604 -3.51 -2.83 -20.08
N LEU A 605 -3.11 -2.48 -18.85
CA LEU A 605 -2.80 -3.46 -17.78
C LEU A 605 -4.07 -4.10 -17.20
N TYR A 606 -5.13 -3.32 -16.98
CA TYR A 606 -6.42 -3.78 -16.44
C TYR A 606 -7.24 -4.62 -17.44
N ASN A 607 -6.71 -4.92 -18.63
CA ASN A 607 -7.37 -5.81 -19.58
C ASN A 607 -7.63 -7.19 -18.93
N LYS A 608 -8.86 -7.67 -19.01
CA LYS A 608 -9.35 -8.91 -18.38
C LYS A 608 -8.48 -10.14 -18.61
N THR A 609 -7.71 -10.19 -19.70
CA THR A 609 -6.73 -11.26 -19.95
C THR A 609 -5.60 -11.31 -18.91
N LEU A 610 -5.18 -10.17 -18.35
CA LEU A 610 -4.25 -10.13 -17.23
C LEU A 610 -4.93 -10.58 -15.93
N TRP A 611 -6.19 -10.17 -15.68
CA TRP A 611 -6.95 -10.64 -14.52
C TRP A 611 -7.16 -12.16 -14.51
N GLU A 612 -7.49 -12.75 -15.67
CA GLU A 612 -7.58 -14.21 -15.84
C GLU A 612 -6.22 -14.92 -15.66
N ALA A 613 -5.10 -14.19 -15.79
CA ALA A 613 -3.73 -14.64 -15.46
C ALA A 613 -3.27 -14.26 -14.03
N LEU A 614 -4.04 -13.48 -13.29
CA LEU A 614 -3.79 -13.08 -11.89
C LEU A 614 -4.75 -13.77 -10.90
N ALA A 615 -5.50 -14.78 -11.35
CA ALA A 615 -6.56 -15.46 -10.60
C ALA A 615 -6.05 -16.35 -9.44
N THR A 616 -5.48 -15.74 -8.42
CA THR A 616 -5.15 -16.35 -7.12
C THR A 616 -6.40 -16.35 -6.22
N PRO A 617 -6.41 -17.13 -5.13
CA PRO A 617 -7.45 -17.06 -4.09
C PRO A 617 -7.65 -15.66 -3.50
N TRP A 618 -6.59 -14.86 -3.36
CA TRP A 618 -6.65 -13.52 -2.76
C TRP A 618 -7.21 -12.49 -3.74
N SER A 619 -6.70 -12.43 -4.96
CA SER A 619 -7.23 -11.51 -5.98
C SER A 619 -8.72 -11.80 -6.26
N SER A 620 -9.11 -13.08 -6.25
CA SER A 620 -10.52 -13.53 -6.31
C SER A 620 -11.37 -13.16 -5.09
N LEU A 621 -10.77 -12.85 -3.94
CA LEU A 621 -11.46 -12.27 -2.78
C LEU A 621 -11.66 -10.76 -2.97
N VAL A 622 -10.63 -10.05 -3.45
CA VAL A 622 -10.67 -8.59 -3.70
C VAL A 622 -11.74 -8.24 -4.75
N ASP A 623 -11.70 -8.86 -5.94
CA ASP A 623 -12.72 -8.69 -7.00
C ASP A 623 -14.14 -9.05 -6.51
N LYS A 624 -14.28 -10.07 -5.66
CA LYS A 624 -15.59 -10.38 -5.05
C LYS A 624 -16.05 -9.25 -4.10
N VAL A 625 -15.16 -8.68 -3.30
CA VAL A 625 -15.48 -7.55 -2.40
C VAL A 625 -15.92 -6.34 -3.25
N ASP A 626 -15.10 -5.93 -4.22
CA ASP A 626 -15.40 -4.79 -5.09
C ASP A 626 -16.67 -4.97 -5.90
N THR A 627 -16.85 -6.14 -6.53
CA THR A 627 -18.07 -6.51 -7.27
C THR A 627 -19.34 -6.43 -6.42
N ILE A 628 -19.27 -6.63 -5.10
CA ILE A 628 -20.44 -6.50 -4.21
C ILE A 628 -20.66 -5.03 -3.81
N LEU A 629 -19.60 -4.28 -3.48
CA LEU A 629 -19.69 -2.85 -3.15
C LEU A 629 -20.31 -2.06 -4.33
N LEU A 630 -19.91 -2.39 -5.55
CA LEU A 630 -20.46 -1.90 -6.82
C LEU A 630 -21.96 -2.10 -7.01
N GLN A 631 -22.57 -3.07 -6.33
CA GLN A 631 -23.98 -3.45 -6.55
C GLN A 631 -24.96 -2.83 -5.55
N ASP A 632 -24.49 -2.33 -4.39
CA ASP A 632 -25.35 -1.85 -3.30
C ASP A 632 -25.40 -0.29 -3.18
N HIS A 633 -24.57 0.45 -3.94
CA HIS A 633 -24.42 1.91 -3.82
C HIS A 633 -24.60 2.68 -5.15
N GLU A 634 -25.01 3.95 -5.07
CA GLU A 634 -24.86 4.88 -6.20
C GLU A 634 -23.38 5.32 -6.31
N PRO A 635 -22.79 5.46 -7.51
CA PRO A 635 -21.39 5.87 -7.67
C PRO A 635 -21.11 7.26 -7.07
N PRO A 636 -19.88 7.51 -6.56
CA PRO A 636 -19.52 8.81 -6.03
C PRO A 636 -19.59 9.89 -7.12
N ARG A 637 -19.96 11.11 -6.71
CA ARG A 637 -20.22 12.25 -7.58
C ARG A 637 -19.55 13.50 -7.04
N ALA A 638 -18.91 14.23 -7.94
CA ALA A 638 -18.46 15.59 -7.73
C ALA A 638 -18.69 16.40 -9.01
N SER A 639 -18.81 17.71 -8.87
CA SER A 639 -18.83 18.68 -9.97
C SER A 639 -17.78 19.75 -9.72
N ALA A 640 -17.27 20.35 -10.80
CA ALA A 640 -16.31 21.44 -10.72
C ALA A 640 -16.60 22.53 -11.75
N ASN A 641 -16.20 23.76 -11.42
CA ASN A 641 -16.33 24.94 -12.25
C ASN A 641 -15.00 25.71 -12.25
N VAL A 642 -14.50 26.06 -13.43
CA VAL A 642 -13.23 26.78 -13.60
C VAL A 642 -13.55 28.23 -14.01
N VAL A 643 -13.05 29.19 -13.24
CA VAL A 643 -13.30 30.62 -13.43
C VAL A 643 -11.97 31.34 -13.64
N GLU A 644 -11.83 32.11 -14.73
CA GLU A 644 -10.66 32.98 -14.92
C GLU A 644 -10.73 34.18 -13.97
N THR A 645 -9.68 34.40 -13.17
CA THR A 645 -9.58 35.50 -12.20
C THR A 645 -8.34 36.35 -12.46
N PRO A 646 -8.23 37.56 -11.87
CA PRO A 646 -7.01 38.38 -11.96
C PRO A 646 -5.75 37.75 -11.32
N GLU A 647 -5.91 36.67 -10.57
CA GLU A 647 -4.86 36.01 -9.77
C GLU A 647 -4.49 34.62 -10.33
N GLY A 648 -5.35 34.01 -11.16
CA GLY A 648 -5.16 32.68 -11.75
C GLY A 648 -6.47 32.07 -12.27
N MET A 649 -6.45 30.79 -12.64
CA MET A 649 -7.68 30.02 -12.81
C MET A 649 -8.17 29.54 -11.45
N GLU A 650 -9.37 29.92 -11.04
CA GLU A 650 -10.00 29.47 -9.81
C GLU A 650 -10.85 28.22 -10.09
N VAL A 651 -10.40 27.07 -9.60
CA VAL A 651 -11.11 25.79 -9.70
C VAL A 651 -11.96 25.59 -8.45
N ASN A 652 -13.27 25.79 -8.59
CA ASN A 652 -14.26 25.51 -7.57
C ASN A 652 -14.72 24.05 -7.71
N VAL A 653 -14.70 23.27 -6.63
CA VAL A 653 -15.14 21.86 -6.62
C VAL A 653 -16.19 21.64 -5.54
N LYS A 654 -17.15 20.77 -5.86
CA LYS A 654 -18.29 20.41 -5.03
C LYS A 654 -18.46 18.89 -5.01
N VAL A 655 -18.43 18.28 -3.82
CA VAL A 655 -18.71 16.84 -3.66
C VAL A 655 -20.20 16.65 -3.38
N GLU A 656 -20.87 15.83 -4.19
CA GLU A 656 -22.33 15.60 -4.15
C GLU A 656 -22.69 14.17 -3.71
N SER A 657 -21.68 13.37 -3.33
CA SER A 657 -21.82 12.05 -2.72
C SER A 657 -21.54 12.08 -1.22
N GLN A 658 -21.93 11.01 -0.53
CA GLN A 658 -21.35 10.64 0.76
C GLN A 658 -20.04 9.85 0.51
N ASP A 659 -19.25 9.64 1.55
CA ASP A 659 -18.13 8.68 1.60
C ASP A 659 -17.02 8.90 0.55
N VAL A 660 -16.35 10.05 0.61
CA VAL A 660 -15.12 10.35 -0.16
C VAL A 660 -13.98 10.77 0.77
N SER A 661 -12.80 10.14 0.66
CA SER A 661 -11.56 10.56 1.32
C SER A 661 -10.78 11.56 0.47
N ASN A 662 -10.40 11.14 -0.73
CA ASN A 662 -9.43 11.83 -1.56
C ASN A 662 -10.11 12.31 -2.83
N LEU A 663 -9.84 13.58 -3.15
CA LEU A 663 -10.31 14.28 -4.34
C LEU A 663 -9.07 14.80 -5.05
N TYR A 664 -8.65 14.09 -6.10
CA TYR A 664 -7.53 14.51 -6.95
C TYR A 664 -8.05 15.35 -8.11
N LEU A 665 -7.41 16.49 -8.35
CA LEU A 665 -7.68 17.35 -9.52
C LEU A 665 -6.44 17.34 -10.42
N GLU A 666 -6.59 16.80 -11.62
CA GLU A 666 -5.56 16.86 -12.66
C GLU A 666 -5.83 18.02 -13.60
N ILE A 667 -4.96 19.03 -13.64
CA ILE A 667 -5.05 20.14 -14.62
C ILE A 667 -4.01 19.93 -15.71
N ARG A 668 -4.46 19.79 -16.96
CA ARG A 668 -3.58 19.69 -18.15
C ARG A 668 -3.63 20.97 -18.99
N ASP A 669 -2.56 21.75 -19.01
CA ASP A 669 -2.41 22.88 -19.96
C ASP A 669 -2.04 22.34 -21.35
N SER A 670 -2.94 22.51 -22.33
CA SER A 670 -2.70 22.18 -23.74
C SER A 670 -2.61 23.41 -24.65
N ARG A 671 -1.97 24.48 -24.18
CA ARG A 671 -1.69 25.78 -24.84
C ARG A 671 -2.88 26.68 -25.17
N ASP A 672 -4.06 26.13 -25.38
CA ASP A 672 -5.31 26.86 -25.65
C ASP A 672 -6.51 26.32 -24.83
N ASN A 673 -6.30 25.30 -23.97
CA ASN A 673 -7.36 24.60 -23.24
C ASN A 673 -6.80 24.03 -21.91
N ALA A 674 -7.68 23.84 -20.93
CA ALA A 674 -7.39 23.17 -19.65
C ALA A 674 -8.32 21.98 -19.45
N THR A 675 -7.79 20.76 -19.41
CA THR A 675 -8.57 19.56 -19.04
C THR A 675 -8.53 19.37 -17.53
N LEU A 676 -9.67 18.98 -16.93
CA LEU A 676 -9.80 18.71 -15.50
C LEU A 676 -10.28 17.27 -15.26
N SER A 677 -9.41 16.39 -14.77
CA SER A 677 -9.81 15.04 -14.31
C SER A 677 -10.12 15.07 -12.81
N ILE A 678 -11.18 14.37 -12.38
CA ILE A 678 -11.55 14.19 -10.96
C ILE A 678 -11.51 12.69 -10.64
N VAL A 679 -10.74 12.31 -9.60
CA VAL A 679 -10.76 10.96 -9.02
C VAL A 679 -11.25 11.04 -7.58
N LEU A 680 -12.15 10.13 -7.20
CA LEU A 680 -12.79 10.06 -5.88
C LEU A 680 -12.51 8.69 -5.25
N LEU A 681 -11.73 8.65 -4.17
CA LEU A 681 -11.51 7.44 -3.35
C LEU A 681 -12.43 7.44 -2.12
N ALA A 682 -12.79 6.26 -1.59
CA ALA A 682 -14.01 6.11 -0.78
C ALA A 682 -13.96 5.12 0.42
N PRO A 683 -13.29 5.47 1.54
CA PRO A 683 -13.54 4.91 2.86
C PRO A 683 -14.56 5.79 3.64
N SER A 684 -15.54 5.14 4.29
CA SER A 684 -16.76 5.80 4.78
C SER A 684 -16.66 6.52 6.14
N THR A 685 -15.47 6.72 6.71
CA THR A 685 -15.25 7.40 8.00
C THR A 685 -13.83 7.94 8.10
N GLY A 686 -13.66 9.11 8.70
CA GLY A 686 -12.34 9.64 9.05
C GLY A 686 -11.70 8.76 10.11
N ILE A 687 -10.45 8.36 9.86
CA ILE A 687 -9.70 7.48 10.75
C ILE A 687 -8.83 8.36 11.66
N GLU A 688 -8.94 8.16 12.98
CA GLU A 688 -7.97 8.65 13.94
C GLU A 688 -6.80 7.66 13.98
N ILE A 689 -5.64 8.04 13.42
CA ILE A 689 -4.41 7.23 13.46
C ILE A 689 -3.44 7.92 14.41
N GLY A 690 -3.44 7.47 15.67
CA GLY A 690 -2.71 8.15 16.75
C GLY A 690 -3.35 9.50 17.07
N ASP A 691 -2.56 10.58 17.00
CA ASP A 691 -3.02 11.96 17.22
C ASP A 691 -3.44 12.68 15.91
N GLU A 692 -3.35 12.02 14.74
CA GLU A 692 -3.70 12.60 13.44
C GLU A 692 -5.11 12.19 12.95
N TYR A 693 -5.78 13.13 12.28
CA TYR A 693 -7.17 13.00 11.81
C TYR A 693 -7.25 13.27 10.30
N ILE A 694 -7.66 12.25 9.54
CA ILE A 694 -7.87 12.37 8.09
C ILE A 694 -9.30 12.90 7.83
N PRO A 695 -9.47 14.05 7.14
CA PRO A 695 -10.79 14.64 6.91
C PRO A 695 -11.60 13.90 5.85
N VAL A 696 -12.93 13.79 6.07
CA VAL A 696 -13.88 13.22 5.10
C VAL A 696 -14.56 14.34 4.30
N TRP A 697 -14.68 14.16 2.99
CA TRP A 697 -15.54 15.00 2.17
C TRP A 697 -17.02 14.64 2.40
N LEU A 698 -17.68 15.44 3.23
CA LEU A 698 -19.12 15.34 3.46
C LEU A 698 -19.92 15.73 2.21
N ASN A 699 -21.10 15.13 2.04
CA ASN A 699 -22.01 15.49 0.95
C ASN A 699 -22.41 16.97 1.05
N GLY A 700 -22.14 17.74 -0.01
CA GLY A 700 -22.33 19.18 -0.06
C GLY A 700 -21.10 20.01 0.33
N SER A 701 -19.94 19.39 0.60
CA SER A 701 -18.66 20.10 0.71
C SER A 701 -18.32 20.84 -0.58
N GLU A 702 -17.95 22.11 -0.43
CA GLU A 702 -17.49 23.01 -1.50
C GLU A 702 -16.10 23.54 -1.14
N SER A 703 -15.20 23.68 -2.11
CA SER A 703 -13.85 24.21 -1.93
C SER A 703 -13.35 24.88 -3.21
N SER A 704 -12.40 25.80 -3.10
CA SER A 704 -11.88 26.57 -4.23
C SER A 704 -10.36 26.70 -4.18
N TYR A 705 -9.72 26.55 -5.35
CA TYR A 705 -8.26 26.49 -5.52
C TYR A 705 -7.83 27.47 -6.61
N VAL A 706 -6.98 28.44 -6.29
CA VAL A 706 -6.52 29.46 -7.24
C VAL A 706 -5.18 29.05 -7.86
N TRP A 707 -5.23 28.50 -9.08
CA TRP A 707 -4.04 28.19 -9.86
C TRP A 707 -3.52 29.43 -10.58
N SER A 708 -2.58 30.14 -9.96
CA SER A 708 -1.77 31.13 -10.67
C SER A 708 -0.86 30.40 -11.66
N GLY A 709 -1.10 30.58 -12.96
CA GLY A 709 -0.45 29.85 -14.07
C GLY A 709 1.03 30.18 -14.30
N ALA A 710 1.81 30.35 -13.23
CA ALA A 710 3.24 30.62 -13.24
C ALA A 710 4.11 29.33 -13.17
N VAL A 711 3.50 28.15 -13.35
CA VAL A 711 4.22 26.88 -13.51
C VAL A 711 5.18 26.99 -14.70
N TYR A 712 6.44 26.66 -14.48
CA TYR A 712 7.49 26.76 -15.50
C TYR A 712 7.22 25.81 -16.68
N GLN A 713 7.09 26.36 -17.89
CA GLN A 713 6.84 25.59 -19.10
C GLN A 713 7.93 24.53 -19.32
N LEU A 714 7.52 23.29 -19.58
CA LEU A 714 8.43 22.18 -19.91
C LEU A 714 9.00 22.34 -21.33
N VAL A 715 10.19 22.93 -21.43
CA VAL A 715 10.88 23.18 -22.71
C VAL A 715 12.00 22.16 -22.94
N PHE A 716 11.68 21.05 -23.62
CA PHE A 716 12.66 20.07 -24.06
C PHE A 716 12.97 20.24 -25.55
N SER A 717 14.25 20.41 -25.90
CA SER A 717 14.74 20.65 -27.28
C SER A 717 14.07 21.82 -28.04
N GLY A 718 13.49 22.79 -27.33
CA GLY A 718 12.73 23.91 -27.92
C GLY A 718 11.26 23.59 -28.23
N THR A 719 10.79 22.38 -27.90
CA THR A 719 9.38 22.01 -27.90
C THR A 719 8.81 22.21 -26.50
N VAL A 720 7.65 22.86 -26.41
CA VAL A 720 6.88 23.00 -25.16
C VAL A 720 5.98 21.77 -25.01
N TYR A 721 6.10 21.08 -23.89
CA TYR A 721 5.28 19.92 -23.51
C TYR A 721 4.13 20.39 -22.61
N PRO A 722 2.95 19.74 -22.66
CA PRO A 722 1.87 20.03 -21.73
C PRO A 722 2.32 19.69 -20.30
N SER A 723 2.17 20.62 -19.37
CA SER A 723 2.37 20.38 -17.95
C SER A 723 1.11 19.78 -17.34
N THR A 724 1.25 18.63 -16.68
CA THR A 724 0.22 18.07 -15.81
C THR A 724 0.46 18.59 -14.40
N VAL A 725 -0.56 19.23 -13.81
CA VAL A 725 -0.55 19.65 -12.41
C VAL A 725 -1.47 18.70 -11.66
N VAL A 726 -0.94 17.99 -10.67
CA VAL A 726 -1.75 17.20 -9.74
C VAL A 726 -1.96 18.04 -8.48
N ILE A 727 -3.21 18.20 -8.09
CA ILE A 727 -3.62 18.91 -6.88
C ILE A 727 -4.22 17.88 -5.93
N ASP A 728 -3.61 17.74 -4.75
CA ASP A 728 -4.27 17.09 -3.62
C ASP A 728 -4.98 18.14 -2.76
N THR A 729 -6.25 17.87 -2.54
CA THR A 729 -7.17 18.72 -1.82
C THR A 729 -7.17 18.46 -0.31
N ALA A 730 -6.56 17.35 0.17
CA ALA A 730 -6.42 17.02 1.58
C ALA A 730 -5.20 17.71 2.24
N THR A 731 -4.02 17.67 1.60
CA THR A 731 -2.78 18.29 2.11
C THR A 731 -2.61 19.77 1.74
N GLY A 732 -3.30 20.26 0.71
CA GLY A 732 -3.17 21.64 0.25
C GLY A 732 -1.95 21.91 -0.65
N LEU A 733 -1.40 20.86 -1.27
CA LEU A 733 -0.19 20.89 -2.10
C LEU A 733 -0.50 20.65 -3.59
N GLY A 734 0.21 21.39 -4.44
CA GLY A 734 0.23 21.20 -5.89
C GLY A 734 1.57 20.62 -6.34
N ILE A 735 1.51 19.65 -7.26
CA ILE A 735 2.65 18.88 -7.75
C ILE A 735 2.77 19.02 -9.27
N VAL A 736 4.00 19.24 -9.75
CA VAL A 736 4.34 19.23 -11.18
C VAL A 736 5.55 18.33 -11.40
N PRO A 737 5.39 17.13 -12.01
CA PRO A 737 6.50 16.31 -12.46
C PRO A 737 7.04 16.82 -13.81
N GLY A 738 8.34 16.69 -14.06
CA GLY A 738 8.93 17.18 -15.31
C GLY A 738 10.44 17.03 -15.45
N ILE A 739 10.98 17.52 -16.57
CA ILE A 739 12.42 17.64 -16.81
C ILE A 739 12.80 19.12 -16.74
N TYR A 740 13.58 19.48 -15.73
CA TYR A 740 13.88 20.87 -15.38
C TYR A 740 15.30 21.28 -15.85
N ARG A 741 15.49 22.58 -16.09
CA ARG A 741 16.77 23.19 -16.46
C ARG A 741 16.88 24.61 -15.89
N GLY A 742 17.90 24.85 -15.07
CA GLY A 742 18.21 26.16 -14.49
C GLY A 742 18.57 26.09 -13.01
N GLY A 743 19.25 27.12 -12.50
CA GLY A 743 19.86 27.11 -11.18
C GLY A 743 21.38 26.88 -11.28
N PRO A 744 22.03 26.26 -10.27
CA PRO A 744 23.45 25.92 -10.31
C PRO A 744 23.78 24.69 -11.20
N LEU A 745 22.78 24.09 -11.86
CA LEU A 745 22.90 22.88 -12.68
C LEU A 745 22.92 23.23 -14.17
N ASP A 746 23.96 22.79 -14.88
CA ASP A 746 24.20 23.05 -16.32
C ASP A 746 23.53 22.00 -17.26
N TYR A 747 22.79 21.03 -16.71
CA TYR A 747 22.16 19.92 -17.43
C TYR A 747 20.63 19.85 -17.21
N ALA A 748 19.96 18.92 -17.90
CA ALA A 748 18.54 18.61 -17.65
C ALA A 748 18.47 17.47 -16.64
N VAL A 749 17.57 17.58 -15.67
CA VAL A 749 17.33 16.55 -14.66
C VAL A 749 15.82 16.29 -14.58
N PRO A 750 15.36 15.03 -14.51
CA PRO A 750 14.00 14.74 -14.07
C PRO A 750 13.84 15.20 -12.62
N ALA A 751 12.73 15.87 -12.31
CA ALA A 751 12.48 16.39 -10.97
C ALA A 751 10.97 16.58 -10.73
N VAL A 752 10.61 16.75 -9.47
CA VAL A 752 9.25 17.08 -9.05
C VAL A 752 9.26 18.44 -8.33
N MET A 753 8.43 19.36 -8.80
CA MET A 753 8.21 20.67 -8.19
C MET A 753 6.95 20.65 -7.34
N PHE A 754 7.08 21.01 -6.06
CA PHE A 754 5.97 21.18 -5.13
C PHE A 754 5.68 22.67 -4.93
N PHE A 755 4.41 23.05 -4.86
CA PHE A 755 3.98 24.42 -4.59
C PHE A 755 2.76 24.46 -3.65
N ASN A 756 2.61 25.57 -2.93
CA ASN A 756 1.47 25.77 -2.02
C ASN A 756 0.24 26.26 -2.79
N LEU A 757 -0.87 25.53 -2.74
CA LEU A 757 -2.10 25.86 -3.49
C LEU A 757 -2.74 27.21 -3.08
N SER A 758 -2.47 27.68 -1.85
CA SER A 758 -3.05 28.92 -1.32
C SER A 758 -2.22 30.17 -1.61
N THR A 759 -0.98 30.03 -2.10
CA THR A 759 -0.10 31.17 -2.44
C THR A 759 0.46 31.11 -3.87
N GLY A 760 0.47 29.93 -4.50
CA GLY A 760 1.15 29.69 -5.78
C GLY A 760 2.67 29.69 -5.70
N GLU A 761 3.26 29.77 -4.49
CA GLU A 761 4.70 29.82 -4.31
C GLU A 761 5.32 28.40 -4.36
N PRO A 762 6.41 28.18 -5.12
CA PRO A 762 7.12 26.92 -5.14
C PRO A 762 7.84 26.71 -3.79
N LEU A 763 7.60 25.55 -3.18
CA LEU A 763 8.13 25.16 -1.88
C LEU A 763 9.53 24.55 -2.02
N TYR A 764 9.65 23.54 -2.88
CA TYR A 764 10.91 22.83 -3.15
C TYR A 764 10.85 22.10 -4.50
N VAL A 765 12.03 21.82 -5.06
CA VAL A 765 12.22 20.93 -6.21
C VAL A 765 13.12 19.78 -5.78
N VAL A 766 12.69 18.55 -6.02
CA VAL A 766 13.46 17.34 -5.71
C VAL A 766 14.04 16.76 -7.00
N ASP A 767 15.37 16.69 -7.08
CA ASP A 767 16.12 15.95 -8.10
C ASP A 767 15.81 14.45 -7.99
N ALA A 768 15.30 13.85 -9.08
CA ALA A 768 14.92 12.43 -9.12
C ALA A 768 16.11 11.46 -9.26
N GLU A 769 17.28 11.93 -9.68
CA GLU A 769 18.49 11.11 -9.84
C GLU A 769 19.31 11.06 -8.54
N ASN A 770 19.24 12.10 -7.69
CA ASN A 770 20.14 12.24 -6.53
C ASN A 770 19.43 12.56 -5.19
N ALA A 771 18.09 12.67 -5.16
CA ALA A 771 17.31 13.17 -4.01
C ALA A 771 17.76 14.55 -3.49
N LEU A 772 18.50 15.32 -4.30
CA LEU A 772 19.02 16.63 -3.97
C LEU A 772 17.90 17.68 -3.95
N LEU A 773 17.64 18.23 -2.76
CA LEU A 773 16.64 19.28 -2.58
C LEU A 773 17.21 20.62 -3.04
N VAL A 774 16.69 21.15 -4.14
CA VAL A 774 17.11 22.44 -4.70
C VAL A 774 16.24 23.54 -4.08
N GLU A 775 16.76 24.21 -3.04
CA GLU A 775 16.14 25.39 -2.46
C GLU A 775 15.99 26.51 -3.52
N LEU A 776 14.77 27.00 -3.71
CA LEU A 776 14.48 28.08 -4.68
C LEU A 776 14.37 29.47 -4.03
N THR A 777 14.28 29.58 -2.70
CA THR A 777 14.20 30.87 -1.97
C THR A 777 14.93 30.82 -0.62
N GLU A 778 15.54 31.93 -0.19
CA GLU A 778 16.34 32.02 1.06
C GLU A 778 15.49 32.07 2.36
N THR A 779 14.23 31.62 2.36
CA THR A 779 13.27 31.94 3.45
C THR A 779 12.25 30.86 3.81
N SER A 780 12.62 29.82 4.56
CA SER A 780 11.79 29.26 5.64
C SER A 780 12.58 28.36 6.61
N GLU A 781 12.24 28.38 7.90
CA GLU A 781 12.88 27.55 8.95
C GLU A 781 12.09 26.24 9.19
N PHE A 782 11.88 25.43 8.14
CA PHE A 782 10.99 24.24 8.19
C PHE A 782 11.57 22.95 7.58
N LEU A 783 12.46 22.28 8.33
CA LEU A 783 12.81 20.86 8.21
C LEU A 783 13.31 20.37 9.59
N PRO A 784 13.19 19.07 9.96
CA PRO A 784 12.73 17.94 9.16
C PRO A 784 11.50 17.19 9.76
N LEU A 785 10.49 16.84 8.93
CA LEU A 785 9.39 15.95 9.37
C LEU A 785 8.57 15.30 8.21
N LEU A 786 9.10 15.28 6.99
CA LEU A 786 8.37 14.88 5.76
C LEU A 786 9.03 13.73 4.97
N LEU A 787 9.84 12.89 5.66
CA LEU A 787 10.43 11.67 5.09
C LEU A 787 9.78 10.38 5.60
N THR A 788 8.63 10.48 6.28
CA THR A 788 7.66 9.40 6.38
C THR A 788 6.81 9.37 5.11
N PRO A 789 6.49 8.19 4.54
CA PRO A 789 5.76 8.11 3.27
C PRO A 789 4.29 8.49 3.46
N MET A 790 3.93 9.72 3.08
CA MET A 790 2.54 10.05 2.76
C MET A 790 2.16 9.34 1.46
N GLY A 791 1.00 8.67 1.42
CA GLY A 791 0.48 8.00 0.21
C GLY A 791 -0.17 8.98 -0.77
N TRP A 792 0.12 8.83 -2.07
CA TRP A 792 -0.20 9.81 -3.13
C TRP A 792 -0.45 9.13 -4.49
N SER A 793 -1.70 8.75 -4.77
CA SER A 793 -2.04 7.77 -5.81
C SER A 793 -2.25 8.33 -7.25
N HIS A 794 -1.53 7.77 -8.22
CA HIS A 794 -1.89 7.52 -9.64
C HIS A 794 -2.01 8.67 -10.69
N THR A 795 -1.69 8.33 -11.96
CA THR A 795 -2.28 8.93 -13.19
C THR A 795 -2.36 7.95 -14.39
N SER A 796 -3.59 7.82 -14.91
CA SER A 796 -4.04 7.63 -16.32
C SER A 796 -3.54 6.51 -17.27
N GLY A 797 -4.52 5.75 -17.81
CA GLY A 797 -4.51 5.17 -19.18
C GLY A 797 -5.92 4.70 -19.60
N PHE A 798 -6.35 4.92 -20.85
CA PHE A 798 -7.79 5.00 -21.23
C PHE A 798 -8.29 3.95 -22.24
N LEU A 799 -9.48 3.34 -22.02
CA LEU A 799 -10.30 2.64 -23.04
C LEU A 799 -11.82 2.75 -22.72
N PRO A 800 -12.72 2.92 -23.73
CA PRO A 800 -14.15 3.18 -23.50
C PRO A 800 -15.07 1.94 -23.51
N VAL A 801 -16.25 2.05 -22.87
CA VAL A 801 -17.35 1.06 -22.89
C VAL A 801 -18.70 1.79 -23.03
N GLU A 802 -19.64 1.27 -23.84
CA GLU A 802 -20.96 1.88 -24.08
C GLU A 802 -21.96 1.63 -22.92
N GLY A 803 -22.68 2.65 -22.42
CA GLY A 803 -23.91 2.40 -21.65
C GLY A 803 -24.51 3.50 -20.75
N LEU A 804 -23.70 4.45 -20.26
CA LEU A 804 -24.12 5.40 -19.21
C LEU A 804 -24.77 6.70 -19.73
N ARG A 805 -25.61 7.34 -18.90
CA ARG A 805 -26.28 8.62 -19.22
C ARG A 805 -26.22 9.59 -18.04
N LEU A 806 -25.82 10.83 -18.32
CA LEU A 806 -25.89 11.97 -17.39
C LEU A 806 -27.21 12.74 -17.56
N GLU A 807 -27.71 13.34 -16.47
CA GLU A 807 -28.76 14.38 -16.53
C GLU A 807 -28.13 15.78 -16.68
N GLN A 808 -28.87 16.73 -17.26
CA GLN A 808 -28.29 17.98 -17.75
C GLN A 808 -28.06 19.04 -16.66
N VAL A 809 -26.82 19.49 -16.53
CA VAL A 809 -26.50 20.84 -16.02
C VAL A 809 -26.75 21.87 -17.13
N ALA A 810 -27.14 23.10 -16.79
CA ALA A 810 -27.46 24.14 -17.76
C ALA A 810 -26.17 24.81 -18.32
N PRO A 811 -25.97 24.89 -19.65
CA PRO A 811 -24.77 25.50 -20.24
C PRO A 811 -24.62 27.02 -20.07
N SER A 812 -25.45 27.69 -19.26
CA SER A 812 -25.42 29.14 -19.06
C SER A 812 -24.34 29.64 -18.11
N ASP A 813 -23.76 28.73 -17.34
CA ASP A 813 -22.98 29.06 -16.14
C ASP A 813 -21.47 28.83 -16.33
N LEU A 814 -21.07 28.35 -17.51
CA LEU A 814 -19.68 28.17 -17.95
C LEU A 814 -19.19 29.39 -18.75
N GLY A 815 -17.93 29.78 -18.52
CA GLY A 815 -17.26 30.82 -19.31
C GLY A 815 -16.97 30.36 -20.74
N ALA A 816 -17.18 31.24 -21.73
CA ALA A 816 -16.91 30.92 -23.13
C ALA A 816 -15.41 30.74 -23.39
N GLY A 817 -15.00 29.52 -23.75
CA GLY A 817 -13.61 29.18 -24.05
C GLY A 817 -13.03 27.96 -23.31
N LEU A 818 -13.83 27.21 -22.56
CA LEU A 818 -13.41 25.99 -21.84
C LEU A 818 -14.17 24.75 -22.33
N ASP A 819 -13.46 23.76 -22.87
CA ASP A 819 -14.00 22.42 -23.11
C ASP A 819 -13.94 21.59 -21.82
N VAL A 820 -15.05 21.49 -21.09
CA VAL A 820 -15.12 20.73 -19.83
C VAL A 820 -15.41 19.25 -20.12
N TYR A 821 -14.48 18.37 -19.73
CA TYR A 821 -14.65 16.92 -19.76
C TYR A 821 -14.94 16.42 -18.35
N LEU A 822 -16.06 15.75 -18.14
CA LEU A 822 -16.49 15.27 -16.82
C LEU A 822 -16.40 13.74 -16.80
N VAL A 823 -15.22 13.23 -16.46
CA VAL A 823 -14.93 11.79 -16.45
C VAL A 823 -15.40 11.17 -15.13
N ALA A 824 -16.61 10.60 -15.16
CA ALA A 824 -17.04 9.68 -14.12
C ALA A 824 -16.48 8.27 -14.43
N VAL A 825 -15.61 7.78 -13.55
CA VAL A 825 -15.14 6.39 -13.53
C VAL A 825 -15.96 5.66 -12.46
N ASP A 826 -16.55 4.52 -12.78
CA ASP A 826 -17.17 3.66 -11.75
C ASP A 826 -16.11 2.84 -11.00
N LEU A 827 -16.49 2.21 -9.87
CA LEU A 827 -15.59 1.37 -9.07
C LEU A 827 -15.18 0.05 -9.77
N ALA A 828 -15.45 -0.10 -11.07
CA ALA A 828 -15.00 -1.19 -11.94
C ALA A 828 -14.10 -0.69 -13.10
N GLY A 829 -13.79 0.61 -13.17
CA GLY A 829 -12.95 1.20 -14.22
C GLY A 829 -13.69 1.60 -15.51
N ASN A 830 -15.03 1.57 -15.54
CA ASN A 830 -15.79 1.95 -16.74
C ASN A 830 -15.99 3.46 -16.83
N PHE A 831 -15.88 3.99 -18.04
CA PHE A 831 -16.12 5.39 -18.38
C PHE A 831 -17.59 5.64 -18.73
N ALA A 832 -18.15 6.77 -18.30
CA ALA A 832 -19.37 7.31 -18.91
C ALA A 832 -19.12 7.84 -20.33
N GLU A 833 -20.16 7.97 -21.17
CA GLU A 833 -20.03 8.51 -22.54
C GLU A 833 -19.40 9.92 -22.54
N GLU A 834 -18.48 10.15 -23.48
CA GLU A 834 -17.77 11.43 -23.69
C GLU A 834 -18.73 12.54 -24.14
N LEU A 835 -19.35 13.21 -23.17
CA LEU A 835 -20.32 14.29 -23.42
C LEU A 835 -19.62 15.61 -23.76
N LEU A 836 -19.23 15.71 -25.02
CA LEU A 836 -18.53 16.81 -25.66
C LEU A 836 -19.35 18.13 -25.64
N TYR A 837 -19.29 18.87 -24.53
CA TYR A 837 -20.01 20.13 -24.29
C TYR A 837 -19.28 21.35 -24.89
N SER A 838 -19.12 21.36 -26.21
CA SER A 838 -18.56 22.52 -26.92
C SER A 838 -19.50 23.74 -26.83
N THR A 839 -19.00 24.84 -26.24
CA THR A 839 -19.69 26.14 -26.19
C THR A 839 -19.12 27.10 -27.23
N THR A 840 -19.63 27.00 -28.47
CA THR A 840 -19.32 27.91 -29.60
C THR A 840 -20.07 29.24 -29.53
#